data_AF-A0AAE4RY85-F1
#
_entry.id   AF-A0AAE4RY85-F1
#
_cell.length_a   1.000
_cell.length_b   1.000
_cell.length_c   1.000
_cell.angle_alpha   90.00
_cell.angle_beta   90.00
_cell.angle_gamma   90.00
#
_symmetry.space_group_name_H-M   'P 1'
#
loop_
_entity.id
_entity.type
_entity.pdbx_description
1 polymer ?
#
loop_
_entity_poly.entity_id
_entity_poly.type
_entity_poly.pdbx_seq_one_letter_code
_entity_poly.pdbx_strand_id
1 'polypeptide(L)'
;MKRILTLMFAAATVFAYGCSDNFDDSALWKDIDGMYKSLNELKAQVTTMQQQLDALAAVVSGGAVTSITQDADGHYVLSYKDADNVEHTIDIATMDDANTQPIIGMKADGEIYYWTVTTGGKTSWLLDTDGAKIPVTGRTPEIGVDDQGYWTLFGKRITDASGNPVKAEGKSASVITKVEMKDDGTVVFTLGDGVQVTAQVQNGFNVLLSVEPRTVVPDVAQPLVITYTLVGETETSVLTVEKAEGLAAKLDEQAKTITVTFPDGFEEGRLVVMFYDGADNVIIKPLIFTTMEGAPTGIRNADDLKAFASAVNAGKSLAKYTIDGEVCLMNDIDMAGTDWSDYVIGGVVTPSTADANKAVTYAMGENVFDKVFNGKNFALKNVDWTFDLADGNVAHGLFSALGAEGEIKNLTIEGVIRLTGAAPQGAAIGAFAGYAEGKITSCTNKAAIAFAGSDAANISVCLGGIAGYLQNATLTQCVNDGALTCGTIANTGNGSNSGFHQGGIVGYMKTSSLTECTNNGALSAPSGRSGGIVAVATSGQVTACVNNGKVQDDVNGIFGANPGYKRMGGLAGGASADAAFTSCVNNGDVFSQLGCRTGGFVGHNEAKITKCENKGVILSDHTLSGTNYHGSGWAAGYNKSADLITECVVGGRVGDYTVYKDNPQSAPEATYAMAIVHGKFDPTLNGLSDQYEEFYDWEVKAETQLAEGVKFYHYAMKNFAQNVYVVEADLTNPNVVLETVMADELCLNPNANNNSNNGKKLRETLSETCTRRRAEGRNIVAGINTGFFNSHDGFPRGFHIEYGEPVFINNPTVRQSLSNHRPGFTFFEDRTVSFDNRSFTGYLKVNDTDYEYYSVNDTIVRLNNTDGYDANLYTSRFRKEPHPGIYNPVGSDALFVVGRCSQQMTVNDGWFDATVTAIVDGRNGASVEVPFVSEKTDWVLQVTGEKAAALAAALKVGDAVRINANVSIGSVSKQIIMHNSSMYRFLNGGNWNAVNDATLMPATCIGADQAGTTVKLVCVDGRTSIDTGMNYWQLYMTMKKLGLHNAIRFDGGGSTTLWKWENGAGAIANRPCDSKGERSCMNYMHVRIK
;
A
#
# COMPACT_ATOMS: atom_id res chain seq x y z
N MET A 1 20.46 60.51 25.09
CA MET A 1 21.08 60.20 26.41
C MET A 1 20.00 60.13 27.49
N LYS A 2 19.55 58.90 27.83
CA LYS A 2 18.84 58.47 29.08
C LYS A 2 18.02 57.18 28.87
N ARG A 3 17.84 56.70 27.63
CA ARG A 3 17.31 55.35 27.35
C ARG A 3 18.29 54.38 26.69
N ILE A 4 19.49 54.84 26.32
CA ILE A 4 20.59 53.99 25.80
C ILE A 4 21.58 53.58 26.90
N LEU A 5 21.62 54.30 28.05
CA LEU A 5 22.51 53.94 29.17
C LEU A 5 22.00 52.76 30.01
N THR A 6 20.69 52.49 30.03
CA THR A 6 20.11 51.43 30.86
C THR A 6 20.26 50.04 30.22
N LEU A 7 20.33 49.96 28.89
CA LEU A 7 20.56 48.72 28.16
C LEU A 7 22.05 48.34 28.02
N MET A 8 22.96 49.32 28.11
CA MET A 8 24.41 49.03 28.13
C MET A 8 24.95 48.65 29.53
N PHE A 9 24.21 48.92 30.61
CA PHE A 9 24.61 48.49 31.96
C PHE A 9 24.20 47.05 32.31
N ALA A 10 23.24 46.46 31.59
CA ALA A 10 22.83 45.08 31.79
C ALA A 10 23.69 44.06 31.01
N ALA A 11 24.39 44.50 29.95
CA ALA A 11 25.27 43.65 29.14
C ALA A 11 26.72 43.64 29.62
N ALA A 12 27.13 44.57 30.49
CA ALA A 12 28.51 44.69 30.98
C ALA A 12 28.80 43.91 32.28
N THR A 13 27.78 43.31 32.92
CA THR A 13 27.93 42.50 34.14
C THR A 13 28.13 41.00 33.88
N VAL A 14 28.04 40.54 32.62
CA VAL A 14 28.17 39.11 32.27
C VAL A 14 29.60 38.72 31.84
N PHE A 15 30.52 39.68 31.62
CA PHE A 15 31.86 39.39 31.07
C PHE A 15 33.05 39.81 31.93
N ALA A 16 32.85 40.16 33.22
CA ALA A 16 33.92 40.66 34.09
C ALA A 16 34.27 39.79 35.31
N TYR A 17 33.86 38.51 35.34
CA TYR A 17 34.38 37.54 36.32
C TYR A 17 34.72 36.22 35.63
N GLY A 18 35.76 36.27 34.79
CA GLY A 18 36.57 35.10 34.49
C GLY A 18 37.65 34.95 35.56
N CYS A 19 37.78 33.74 36.10
CA CYS A 19 38.88 33.22 36.91
C CYS A 19 38.99 33.72 38.36
N SER A 20 38.14 33.16 39.23
CA SER A 20 38.54 32.82 40.59
C SER A 20 38.10 31.40 40.87
N ASP A 21 39.00 30.57 41.39
CA ASP A 21 38.88 29.13 41.70
C ASP A 21 37.81 28.78 42.75
N ASN A 22 36.58 29.30 42.62
CA ASN A 22 35.49 29.11 43.58
C ASN A 22 34.11 29.07 42.87
N PHE A 23 34.01 28.56 41.64
CA PHE A 23 32.71 28.07 41.19
C PHE A 23 32.50 26.72 41.86
N ASP A 24 31.90 26.76 43.05
CA ASP A 24 31.49 25.56 43.79
C ASP A 24 30.28 24.95 43.08
N ASP A 25 30.55 24.27 41.96
CA ASP A 25 29.59 23.44 41.25
C ASP A 25 29.34 22.10 41.97
N SER A 26 29.91 21.88 43.16
CA SER A 26 29.69 20.66 43.95
C SER A 26 28.21 20.44 44.22
N ALA A 27 27.38 21.48 44.31
CA ALA A 27 25.93 21.35 44.42
C ALA A 27 25.29 20.80 43.13
N LEU A 28 25.70 21.32 41.96
CA LEU A 28 25.22 20.83 40.66
C LEU A 28 25.74 19.42 40.37
N TRP A 29 26.99 19.11 40.71
CA TRP A 29 27.56 17.77 40.60
C TRP A 29 26.93 16.80 41.60
N LYS A 30 26.54 17.26 42.80
CA LYS A 30 25.79 16.44 43.75
C LYS A 30 24.37 16.16 43.29
N ASP A 31 23.73 17.11 42.61
CA ASP A 31 22.43 16.89 41.96
C ASP A 31 22.57 15.95 40.76
N ILE A 32 23.63 16.09 39.96
CA ILE A 32 23.94 15.19 38.84
C ILE A 32 24.29 13.78 39.34
N ASP A 33 25.09 13.63 40.39
CA ASP A 33 25.38 12.35 41.05
C ASP A 33 24.11 11.77 41.70
N GLY A 34 23.25 12.63 42.26
CA GLY A 34 21.92 12.26 42.74
C GLY A 34 21.03 11.72 41.63
N MET A 35 21.07 12.34 40.45
CA MET A 35 20.38 11.85 39.26
C MET A 35 21.01 10.57 38.72
N TYR A 36 22.33 10.41 38.69
CA TYR A 36 22.99 9.17 38.28
C TYR A 36 22.72 8.02 39.25
N LYS A 37 22.69 8.31 40.55
CA LYS A 37 22.31 7.36 41.59
C LYS A 37 20.83 6.98 41.44
N SER A 38 19.95 7.95 41.26
CA SER A 38 18.53 7.70 41.00
C SER A 38 18.33 6.92 39.71
N LEU A 39 19.11 7.19 38.66
CA LEU A 39 19.05 6.48 37.38
C LEU A 39 19.56 5.05 37.50
N ASN A 40 20.62 4.83 38.27
CA ASN A 40 21.14 3.48 38.55
C ASN A 40 20.19 2.69 39.47
N GLU A 41 19.56 3.34 40.45
CA GLU A 41 18.50 2.77 41.27
C GLU A 41 17.27 2.45 40.43
N LEU A 42 16.85 3.35 39.52
CA LEU A 42 15.76 3.10 38.57
C LEU A 42 16.11 1.94 37.64
N LYS A 43 17.35 1.87 37.16
CA LYS A 43 17.81 0.79 36.28
C LYS A 43 17.86 -0.56 37.01
N ALA A 44 18.27 -0.57 38.28
CA ALA A 44 18.20 -1.74 39.14
C ALA A 44 16.74 -2.15 39.41
N GLN A 45 15.86 -1.19 39.70
CA GLN A 45 14.42 -1.42 39.88
C GLN A 45 13.76 -1.94 38.59
N VAL A 46 14.10 -1.41 37.41
CA VAL A 46 13.59 -1.89 36.12
C VAL A 46 14.10 -3.30 35.81
N THR A 47 15.36 -3.61 36.13
CA THR A 47 15.91 -4.96 35.95
C THR A 47 15.23 -5.96 36.89
N THR A 48 14.98 -5.55 38.14
CA THR A 48 14.25 -6.34 39.15
C THR A 48 12.79 -6.54 38.74
N MET A 49 12.12 -5.48 38.27
CA MET A 49 10.79 -5.56 37.70
C MET A 49 10.74 -6.48 36.50
N GLN A 50 11.74 -6.47 35.61
CA GLN A 50 11.79 -7.36 34.46
C GLN A 50 11.93 -8.83 34.91
N GLN A 51 12.78 -9.13 35.89
CA GLN A 51 12.89 -10.47 36.47
C GLN A 51 11.60 -10.91 37.16
N GLN A 52 10.92 -10.00 37.85
CA GLN A 52 9.61 -10.25 38.45
C GLN A 52 8.52 -10.42 37.38
N LEU A 53 8.60 -9.70 36.26
CA LEU A 53 7.68 -9.84 35.13
C LEU A 53 7.90 -11.17 34.42
N ASP A 54 9.15 -11.64 34.31
CA ASP A 54 9.50 -12.94 33.72
C ASP A 54 9.08 -14.09 34.64
N ALA A 55 9.23 -13.94 35.96
CA ALA A 55 8.72 -14.89 36.96
C ALA A 55 7.19 -14.90 36.99
N LEU A 56 6.55 -13.72 36.93
CA LEU A 56 5.10 -13.60 36.82
C LEU A 56 4.60 -14.14 35.49
N ALA A 57 5.32 -13.94 34.39
CA ALA A 57 5.00 -14.51 33.09
C ALA A 57 5.11 -16.04 33.14
N ALA A 58 6.12 -16.62 33.80
CA ALA A 58 6.21 -18.07 34.02
C ALA A 58 5.07 -18.62 34.91
N VAL A 59 4.56 -17.82 35.85
CA VAL A 59 3.40 -18.17 36.69
C VAL A 59 2.07 -18.03 35.92
N VAL A 60 1.94 -17.01 35.07
CA VAL A 60 0.74 -16.72 34.26
C VAL A 60 0.67 -17.62 33.01
N SER A 61 1.81 -18.03 32.47
CA SER A 61 1.94 -18.96 31.33
C SER A 61 2.29 -20.40 31.74
N GLY A 62 2.20 -20.72 33.04
CA GLY A 62 2.26 -22.09 33.52
C GLY A 62 3.62 -22.76 33.55
N GLY A 63 4.27 -22.70 34.69
CA GLY A 63 5.51 -23.44 34.96
C GLY A 63 5.93 -23.44 36.44
N ALA A 64 5.02 -23.10 37.36
CA ALA A 64 5.33 -22.95 38.77
C ALA A 64 4.92 -24.19 39.58
N VAL A 65 5.86 -24.73 40.36
CA VAL A 65 5.59 -25.78 41.35
C VAL A 65 4.76 -25.19 42.49
N THR A 66 3.53 -25.67 42.64
CA THR A 66 2.56 -25.19 43.64
C THR A 66 2.70 -25.90 44.98
N SER A 67 3.07 -27.19 44.98
CA SER A 67 3.35 -27.94 46.22
C SER A 67 4.17 -29.20 45.97
N ILE A 68 4.84 -29.72 47.00
CA ILE A 68 5.36 -31.10 47.04
C ILE A 68 4.95 -31.71 48.38
N THR A 69 4.22 -32.81 48.35
CA THR A 69 3.67 -33.49 49.54
C THR A 69 3.94 -34.99 49.50
N GLN A 70 3.73 -35.71 50.59
CA GLN A 70 3.81 -37.17 50.61
C GLN A 70 2.40 -37.76 50.66
N ASP A 71 2.12 -38.72 49.78
CA ASP A 71 0.84 -39.43 49.77
C ASP A 71 0.75 -40.46 50.92
N ALA A 72 -0.43 -41.08 51.05
CA ALA A 72 -0.72 -42.05 52.12
C ALA A 72 0.12 -43.34 52.05
N ASP A 73 0.71 -43.63 50.89
CA ASP A 73 1.55 -44.80 50.64
C ASP A 73 3.05 -44.47 50.75
N GLY A 74 3.40 -43.19 50.97
CA GLY A 74 4.75 -42.69 51.23
C GLY A 74 5.47 -42.10 50.00
N HIS A 75 4.80 -41.98 48.85
CA HIS A 75 5.39 -41.39 47.64
C HIS A 75 5.36 -39.87 47.68
N TYR A 76 6.33 -39.22 47.02
CA TYR A 76 6.32 -37.76 46.88
C TYR A 76 5.48 -37.34 45.68
N VAL A 77 4.52 -36.44 45.88
CA VAL A 77 3.64 -35.88 44.85
C VAL A 77 4.00 -34.42 44.63
N LEU A 78 4.47 -34.09 43.42
CA LEU A 78 4.75 -32.72 42.97
C LEU A 78 3.56 -32.16 42.21
N SER A 79 3.05 -31.00 42.63
CA SER A 79 1.97 -30.28 41.96
C SER A 79 2.51 -29.04 41.25
N TYR A 80 2.05 -28.76 40.02
CA TYR A 80 2.39 -27.56 39.27
C TYR A 80 1.22 -27.13 38.39
N LYS A 81 1.20 -25.86 37.96
CA LYS A 81 0.20 -25.36 37.01
C LYS A 81 0.77 -25.17 35.61
N ASP A 82 0.00 -25.55 34.61
CA ASP A 82 0.32 -25.34 33.19
C ASP A 82 -0.18 -24.00 32.65
N ALA A 83 0.03 -23.76 31.35
CA ALA A 83 -0.23 -22.48 30.69
C ALA A 83 -1.69 -22.06 30.68
N ASP A 84 -2.60 -23.03 30.88
CA ASP A 84 -4.03 -22.82 30.97
C ASP A 84 -4.50 -22.71 32.43
N ASN A 85 -3.55 -22.60 33.38
CA ASN A 85 -3.76 -22.49 34.82
C ASN A 85 -4.44 -23.71 35.45
N VAL A 86 -4.32 -24.88 34.80
CA VAL A 86 -4.82 -26.17 35.29
C VAL A 86 -3.75 -26.81 36.16
N GLU A 87 -4.15 -27.35 37.32
CA GLU A 87 -3.24 -28.00 38.26
C GLU A 87 -2.99 -29.46 37.86
N HIS A 88 -1.71 -29.80 37.77
CA HIS A 88 -1.21 -31.12 37.41
C HIS A 88 -0.36 -31.67 38.53
N THR A 89 -0.41 -32.99 38.72
CA THR A 89 0.37 -33.70 39.74
C THR A 89 1.26 -34.77 39.11
N ILE A 90 2.47 -34.90 39.63
CA ILE A 90 3.45 -35.93 39.25
C ILE A 90 3.80 -36.73 40.51
N ASP A 91 3.53 -38.02 40.48
CA ASP A 91 3.97 -38.96 41.51
C ASP A 91 5.43 -39.37 41.24
N ILE A 92 6.29 -39.17 42.24
CA ILE A 92 7.71 -39.48 42.18
C ILE A 92 7.95 -40.80 42.91
N ALA A 93 8.16 -41.86 42.13
CA ALA A 93 8.55 -43.17 42.65
C ALA A 93 10.03 -43.19 43.09
N THR A 94 10.35 -44.03 44.07
CA THR A 94 11.70 -44.25 44.62
C THR A 94 12.23 -45.64 44.23
N MET A 95 13.51 -45.94 44.52
CA MET A 95 14.10 -47.26 44.23
C MET A 95 13.42 -48.41 44.98
N ASP A 96 12.81 -48.16 46.14
CA ASP A 96 12.09 -49.20 46.88
C ASP A 96 10.78 -49.61 46.17
N ASP A 97 10.17 -48.70 45.42
CA ASP A 97 8.95 -48.96 44.63
C ASP A 97 9.23 -49.85 43.41
N ALA A 98 10.45 -49.79 42.85
CA ALA A 98 10.88 -50.62 41.72
C ALA A 98 11.04 -52.12 42.08
N ASN A 99 11.21 -52.47 43.36
CA ASN A 99 11.40 -53.85 43.82
C ASN A 99 10.11 -54.70 43.87
N THR A 100 8.94 -54.08 43.66
CA THR A 100 7.63 -54.75 43.74
C THR A 100 7.05 -55.17 42.37
N GLN A 101 7.66 -54.75 41.25
CA GLN A 101 7.15 -55.01 39.89
C GLN A 101 7.85 -56.20 39.19
N PRO A 102 7.22 -56.85 38.19
CA PRO A 102 7.87 -57.85 37.34
C PRO A 102 8.97 -57.25 36.45
N ILE A 103 10.21 -57.75 36.54
CA ILE A 103 11.35 -57.26 35.75
C ILE A 103 11.90 -58.38 34.85
N ILE A 104 12.03 -58.11 33.54
CA ILE A 104 12.78 -58.97 32.62
C ILE A 104 14.26 -58.54 32.64
N GLY A 105 15.15 -59.49 32.94
CA GLY A 105 16.59 -59.28 33.02
C GLY A 105 17.37 -60.36 32.26
N MET A 106 18.69 -60.33 32.38
CA MET A 106 19.57 -61.37 31.83
C MET A 106 20.57 -61.84 32.88
N LYS A 107 20.88 -63.14 32.88
CA LYS A 107 21.88 -63.75 33.76
C LYS A 107 22.70 -64.79 33.01
N ALA A 108 24.01 -64.82 33.25
CA ALA A 108 24.91 -65.81 32.66
C ALA A 108 24.71 -67.20 33.28
N ASP A 109 24.78 -68.23 32.44
CA ASP A 109 24.90 -69.63 32.85
C ASP A 109 25.97 -70.29 31.96
N GLY A 110 27.18 -70.43 32.51
CA GLY A 110 28.39 -70.67 31.73
C GLY A 110 28.83 -69.42 30.94
N GLU A 111 29.26 -69.59 29.69
CA GLU A 111 29.67 -68.48 28.80
C GLU A 111 28.50 -67.83 28.04
N ILE A 112 27.26 -68.31 28.24
CA ILE A 112 26.08 -67.85 27.54
C ILE A 112 25.15 -67.12 28.51
N TYR A 113 24.66 -65.94 28.11
CA TYR A 113 23.64 -65.21 28.84
C TYR A 113 22.25 -65.71 28.47
N TYR A 114 21.37 -65.88 29.46
CA TYR A 114 19.98 -66.29 29.29
C TYR A 114 19.04 -65.24 29.88
N TRP A 115 17.85 -65.12 29.31
CA TRP A 115 16.80 -64.24 29.84
C TRP A 115 16.26 -64.77 31.17
N THR A 116 15.93 -63.85 32.07
CA THR A 116 15.33 -64.11 33.40
C THR A 116 14.12 -63.23 33.63
N VAL A 117 13.21 -63.69 34.48
CA VAL A 117 12.10 -62.89 35.00
C VAL A 117 12.19 -62.82 36.53
N THR A 118 12.10 -61.63 37.08
CA THR A 118 11.99 -61.36 38.52
C THR A 118 10.57 -60.95 38.82
N THR A 119 9.89 -61.66 39.70
CA THR A 119 8.54 -61.31 40.17
C THR A 119 8.52 -61.37 41.70
N GLY A 120 7.95 -60.36 42.36
CA GLY A 120 7.91 -60.28 43.83
C GLY A 120 9.30 -60.40 44.48
N GLY A 121 10.32 -59.80 43.87
CA GLY A 121 11.72 -59.84 44.35
C GLY A 121 12.49 -61.14 44.10
N LYS A 122 11.90 -62.15 43.42
CA LYS A 122 12.55 -63.45 43.16
C LYS A 122 12.81 -63.69 41.67
N THR A 123 14.08 -63.88 41.31
CA THR A 123 14.53 -64.08 39.92
C THR A 123 14.54 -65.57 39.52
N SER A 124 13.93 -65.87 38.37
CA SER A 124 13.87 -67.21 37.75
C SER A 124 14.26 -67.15 36.27
N TRP A 125 14.66 -68.29 35.67
CA TRP A 125 14.98 -68.35 34.24
C TRP A 125 13.72 -68.22 33.38
N LEU A 126 13.82 -67.47 32.28
CA LEU A 126 12.77 -67.43 31.27
C LEU A 126 12.95 -68.63 30.34
N LEU A 127 11.91 -69.45 30.23
CA LEU A 127 11.91 -70.71 29.49
C LEU A 127 11.04 -70.60 28.23
N ASP A 128 11.42 -71.32 27.17
CA ASP A 128 10.60 -71.45 25.95
C ASP A 128 9.46 -72.47 26.13
N THR A 129 8.69 -72.68 25.06
CA THR A 129 7.52 -73.57 25.05
C THR A 129 7.84 -75.05 25.31
N ASP A 130 9.11 -75.46 25.17
CA ASP A 130 9.57 -76.84 25.43
C ASP A 130 10.27 -76.95 26.81
N GLY A 131 10.33 -75.85 27.57
CA GLY A 131 10.94 -75.78 28.90
C GLY A 131 12.45 -75.52 28.89
N ALA A 132 13.04 -75.13 27.76
CA ALA A 132 14.47 -74.84 27.66
C ALA A 132 14.76 -73.35 27.98
N LYS A 133 15.94 -73.06 28.55
CA LYS A 133 16.37 -71.67 28.81
C LYS A 133 16.60 -70.93 27.50
N ILE A 134 16.15 -69.68 27.42
CA ILE A 134 16.27 -68.87 26.19
C ILE A 134 17.59 -68.08 26.19
N PRO A 135 18.57 -68.41 25.33
CA PRO A 135 19.82 -67.67 25.26
C PRO A 135 19.57 -66.26 24.69
N VAL A 136 20.25 -65.27 25.25
CA VAL A 136 20.16 -63.86 24.84
C VAL A 136 20.74 -63.67 23.42
N THR A 137 21.64 -64.55 22.99
CA THR A 137 22.25 -64.52 21.66
C THR A 137 21.70 -65.66 20.78
N GLY A 138 21.23 -65.32 19.57
CA GLY A 138 20.84 -66.30 18.53
C GLY A 138 19.33 -66.48 18.27
N ARG A 139 18.45 -65.96 19.13
CA ARG A 139 17.00 -65.84 18.89
C ARG A 139 16.51 -64.54 19.53
N THR A 140 16.03 -63.58 18.72
CA THR A 140 15.41 -62.36 19.25
C THR A 140 14.07 -62.73 19.88
N PRO A 141 13.86 -62.54 21.19
CA PRO A 141 12.59 -62.81 21.82
C PRO A 141 11.56 -61.75 21.40
N GLU A 142 10.40 -62.18 20.89
CA GLU A 142 9.31 -61.26 20.56
C GLU A 142 8.46 -61.05 21.81
N ILE A 143 8.78 -60.02 22.59
CA ILE A 143 8.03 -59.67 23.81
C ILE A 143 6.94 -58.67 23.42
N GLY A 144 5.70 -58.93 23.81
CA GLY A 144 4.57 -58.05 23.57
C GLY A 144 3.60 -58.04 24.74
N VAL A 145 2.57 -57.21 24.66
CA VAL A 145 1.43 -57.25 25.58
C VAL A 145 0.20 -57.62 24.76
N ASP A 146 -0.56 -58.62 25.19
CA ASP A 146 -1.78 -58.99 24.48
C ASP A 146 -2.92 -58.01 24.71
N ASP A 147 -4.01 -58.21 23.98
CA ASP A 147 -5.22 -57.37 24.00
C ASP A 147 -5.93 -57.33 25.36
N GLN A 148 -5.59 -58.23 26.29
CA GLN A 148 -6.09 -58.22 27.67
C GLN A 148 -5.09 -57.64 28.67
N GLY A 149 -3.96 -57.10 28.20
CA GLY A 149 -2.97 -56.42 29.01
C GLY A 149 -1.97 -57.34 29.69
N TYR A 150 -1.74 -58.56 29.19
CA TYR A 150 -0.76 -59.50 29.77
C TYR A 150 0.53 -59.57 28.98
N TRP A 151 1.66 -59.70 29.67
CA TRP A 151 2.95 -59.90 29.02
C TRP A 151 2.95 -61.21 28.23
N THR A 152 3.43 -61.15 27.00
CA THR A 152 3.57 -62.29 26.09
C THR A 152 5.00 -62.41 25.59
N LEU A 153 5.41 -63.65 25.31
CA LEU A 153 6.65 -63.99 24.65
C LEU A 153 6.32 -64.89 23.45
N PHE A 154 6.62 -64.42 22.25
CA PHE A 154 6.19 -65.01 20.98
C PHE A 154 4.67 -65.24 20.90
N GLY A 155 3.89 -64.26 21.38
CA GLY A 155 2.42 -64.28 21.35
C GLY A 155 1.74 -65.19 22.38
N LYS A 156 2.49 -65.86 23.28
CA LYS A 156 1.93 -66.60 24.41
C LYS A 156 2.15 -65.86 25.72
N ARG A 157 1.15 -65.85 26.62
CA ARG A 157 1.26 -65.21 27.94
C ARG A 157 2.40 -65.80 28.76
N ILE A 158 3.24 -64.94 29.30
CA ILE A 158 4.25 -65.28 30.30
C ILE A 158 3.52 -65.58 31.61
N THR A 159 3.90 -66.66 32.28
CA THR A 159 3.36 -67.03 33.58
C THR A 159 4.39 -66.89 34.69
N ASP A 160 3.93 -66.64 35.91
CA ASP A 160 4.76 -66.70 37.11
C ASP A 160 5.16 -68.14 37.48
N ALA A 161 5.94 -68.29 38.55
CA ALA A 161 6.40 -69.59 39.05
C ALA A 161 5.28 -70.52 39.55
N SER A 162 4.05 -70.03 39.69
CA SER A 162 2.86 -70.81 40.07
C SER A 162 1.96 -71.13 38.86
N GLY A 163 2.31 -70.67 37.66
CA GLY A 163 1.60 -70.91 36.41
C GLY A 163 0.53 -69.88 36.06
N ASN A 164 0.43 -68.75 36.78
CA ASN A 164 -0.56 -67.71 36.50
C ASN A 164 -0.03 -66.68 35.50
N PRO A 165 -0.83 -66.20 34.53
CA PRO A 165 -0.41 -65.17 33.57
C PRO A 165 -0.03 -63.84 34.23
N VAL A 166 1.08 -63.25 33.83
CA VAL A 166 1.62 -61.99 34.39
C VAL A 166 1.08 -60.80 33.63
N LYS A 167 0.34 -59.91 34.31
CA LYS A 167 -0.25 -58.72 33.71
C LYS A 167 0.79 -57.61 33.52
N ALA A 168 0.76 -56.91 32.39
CA ALA A 168 1.67 -55.83 32.03
C ALA A 168 1.19 -54.49 32.58
N GLU A 169 1.16 -54.38 33.91
CA GLU A 169 0.89 -53.13 34.61
C GLU A 169 2.22 -52.56 35.10
N GLY A 170 2.73 -51.53 34.42
CA GLY A 170 3.98 -50.86 34.79
C GLY A 170 3.72 -49.39 35.15
N LYS A 171 4.01 -49.00 36.40
CA LYS A 171 4.32 -47.61 36.75
C LYS A 171 5.82 -47.40 36.49
N SER A 172 6.16 -46.33 35.77
CA SER A 172 7.51 -45.99 35.28
C SER A 172 8.59 -46.07 36.37
N ALA A 173 9.72 -46.73 36.10
CA ALA A 173 10.89 -46.72 36.98
C ALA A 173 11.52 -45.32 37.05
N SER A 174 11.76 -44.80 38.25
CA SER A 174 12.20 -43.41 38.48
C SER A 174 13.74 -43.26 38.53
N VAL A 175 14.23 -42.09 38.11
CA VAL A 175 15.65 -41.68 38.06
C VAL A 175 16.11 -41.02 39.38
N ILE A 176 15.17 -40.73 40.30
CA ILE A 176 15.39 -39.96 41.53
C ILE A 176 15.59 -40.93 42.70
N THR A 177 16.70 -40.77 43.43
CA THR A 177 17.08 -41.62 44.57
C THR A 177 16.72 -40.99 45.92
N LYS A 178 16.57 -39.66 46.00
CA LYS A 178 16.17 -38.93 47.22
C LYS A 178 15.54 -37.58 46.90
N VAL A 179 14.57 -37.14 47.71
CA VAL A 179 14.00 -35.77 47.68
C VAL A 179 14.10 -35.15 49.07
N GLU A 180 14.49 -33.89 49.16
CA GLU A 180 14.71 -33.18 50.44
C GLU A 180 14.17 -31.75 50.38
N MET A 181 13.26 -31.39 51.30
CA MET A 181 12.70 -30.04 51.44
C MET A 181 13.51 -29.25 52.49
N LYS A 182 13.90 -28.02 52.17
CA LYS A 182 14.59 -27.10 53.08
C LYS A 182 13.61 -26.10 53.69
N ASP A 183 13.98 -25.57 54.86
CA ASP A 183 13.18 -24.62 55.64
C ASP A 183 12.91 -23.29 54.91
N ASP A 184 13.70 -22.97 53.88
CA ASP A 184 13.57 -21.76 53.04
C ASP A 184 12.63 -21.94 51.84
N GLY A 185 11.96 -23.08 51.70
CA GLY A 185 11.06 -23.39 50.57
C GLY A 185 11.74 -24.01 49.35
N THR A 186 13.05 -24.27 49.43
CA THR A 186 13.81 -24.97 48.37
C THR A 186 13.67 -26.49 48.49
N VAL A 187 13.38 -27.16 47.38
CA VAL A 187 13.41 -28.63 47.27
C VAL A 187 14.66 -29.07 46.54
N VAL A 188 15.32 -30.12 47.03
CA VAL A 188 16.51 -30.76 46.44
C VAL A 188 16.17 -32.19 46.00
N PHE A 189 16.31 -32.49 44.72
CA PHE A 189 16.20 -33.84 44.14
C PHE A 189 17.60 -34.42 43.92
N THR A 190 17.86 -35.64 44.37
CA THR A 190 19.11 -36.39 44.12
C THR A 190 18.86 -37.48 43.09
N LEU A 191 19.65 -37.52 42.02
CA LEU A 191 19.52 -38.47 40.91
C LEU A 191 20.31 -39.78 41.18
N GLY A 192 20.10 -40.78 40.32
CA GLY A 192 20.76 -42.11 40.39
C GLY A 192 22.29 -42.11 40.37
N ASP A 193 22.92 -41.05 39.86
CA ASP A 193 24.37 -40.85 39.82
C ASP A 193 24.91 -40.00 40.98
N GLY A 194 24.03 -39.52 41.87
CA GLY A 194 24.36 -38.67 43.01
C GLY A 194 24.29 -37.15 42.75
N VAL A 195 23.96 -36.71 41.53
CA VAL A 195 23.80 -35.28 41.21
C VAL A 195 22.55 -34.70 41.88
N GLN A 196 22.64 -33.47 42.40
CA GLN A 196 21.53 -32.75 43.04
C GLN A 196 20.97 -31.64 42.13
N VAL A 197 19.64 -31.57 42.02
CA VAL A 197 18.88 -30.55 41.29
C VAL A 197 17.92 -29.85 42.25
N THR A 198 17.81 -28.51 42.19
CA THR A 198 17.00 -27.73 43.14
C THR A 198 15.85 -26.97 42.49
N ALA A 199 14.70 -26.86 43.15
CA ALA A 199 13.54 -26.06 42.73
C ALA A 199 12.93 -25.27 43.89
N GLN A 200 12.36 -24.08 43.63
CA GLN A 200 11.67 -23.25 44.63
C GLN A 200 10.15 -23.50 44.60
N VAL A 201 9.52 -23.62 45.77
CA VAL A 201 8.07 -23.82 45.90
C VAL A 201 7.38 -22.53 46.35
N GLN A 202 6.31 -22.12 45.66
CA GLN A 202 5.60 -20.85 45.90
C GLN A 202 5.05 -20.65 47.33
N ASN A 203 4.96 -21.69 48.15
CA ASN A 203 4.43 -21.58 49.52
C ASN A 203 5.44 -21.07 50.58
N GLY A 204 6.69 -20.71 50.20
CA GLY A 204 7.71 -20.21 51.14
C GLY A 204 7.62 -18.72 51.50
N PHE A 205 7.08 -17.87 50.62
CA PHE A 205 6.91 -16.42 50.84
C PHE A 205 5.57 -15.98 50.22
N ASN A 206 4.59 -15.49 50.99
CA ASN A 206 3.24 -15.17 50.48
C ASN A 206 2.44 -14.22 51.39
N VAL A 207 1.42 -13.57 50.83
CA VAL A 207 0.36 -12.88 51.59
C VAL A 207 -0.99 -13.54 51.29
N LEU A 208 -1.61 -14.07 52.34
CA LEU A 208 -2.94 -14.65 52.31
C LEU A 208 -3.96 -13.59 52.72
N LEU A 209 -4.98 -13.38 51.89
CA LEU A 209 -6.03 -12.39 52.11
C LEU A 209 -7.35 -13.13 52.35
N SER A 210 -8.19 -12.62 53.25
CA SER A 210 -9.52 -13.20 53.55
C SER A 210 -10.58 -12.99 52.48
N VAL A 211 -10.22 -12.32 51.39
CA VAL A 211 -11.09 -12.03 50.26
C VAL A 211 -10.48 -12.58 48.99
N GLU A 212 -11.34 -12.99 48.07
CA GLU A 212 -10.93 -13.44 46.74
C GLU A 212 -10.43 -12.25 45.88
N PRO A 213 -9.57 -12.49 44.88
CA PRO A 213 -9.06 -11.45 43.98
C PRO A 213 -10.15 -10.59 43.34
N ARG A 214 -11.36 -11.14 43.16
CA ARG A 214 -12.56 -10.40 42.82
C ARG A 214 -13.63 -10.64 43.87
N THR A 215 -14.04 -9.59 44.55
CA THR A 215 -14.99 -9.65 45.66
C THR A 215 -16.23 -8.83 45.35
N VAL A 216 -17.40 -9.47 45.50
CA VAL A 216 -18.69 -8.76 45.45
C VAL A 216 -18.92 -8.09 46.80
N VAL A 217 -19.20 -6.79 46.80
CA VAL A 217 -19.46 -5.99 48.01
C VAL A 217 -20.97 -5.99 48.26
N PRO A 218 -21.47 -6.73 49.27
CA PRO A 218 -22.90 -6.88 49.50
C PRO A 218 -23.56 -5.63 50.08
N ASP A 219 -22.80 -4.79 50.78
CA ASP A 219 -23.26 -3.52 51.34
C ASP A 219 -22.13 -2.48 51.26
N VAL A 220 -22.27 -1.53 50.34
CA VAL A 220 -21.28 -0.46 50.11
C VAL A 220 -21.31 0.61 51.20
N ALA A 221 -22.37 0.66 52.01
CA ALA A 221 -22.47 1.61 53.12
C ALA A 221 -21.62 1.18 54.33
N GLN A 222 -21.14 -0.06 54.36
CA GLN A 222 -20.29 -0.59 55.42
C GLN A 222 -18.85 -0.79 54.92
N PRO A 223 -17.83 -0.42 55.71
CA PRO A 223 -16.45 -0.74 55.39
C PRO A 223 -16.23 -2.27 55.33
N LEU A 224 -15.53 -2.75 54.30
CA LEU A 224 -15.10 -4.14 54.20
C LEU A 224 -13.74 -4.30 54.87
N VAL A 225 -13.64 -5.18 55.86
CA VAL A 225 -12.39 -5.46 56.57
C VAL A 225 -11.77 -6.73 56.01
N ILE A 226 -10.58 -6.61 55.41
CA ILE A 226 -9.80 -7.70 54.86
C ILE A 226 -8.74 -8.07 55.89
N THR A 227 -8.86 -9.23 56.54
CA THR A 227 -7.77 -9.80 57.34
C THR A 227 -6.71 -10.40 56.41
N TYR A 228 -5.44 -10.30 56.81
CA TYR A 228 -4.32 -10.89 56.07
C TYR A 228 -3.37 -11.68 56.96
N THR A 229 -2.67 -12.65 56.38
CA THR A 229 -1.59 -13.41 57.03
C THR A 229 -0.37 -13.41 56.12
N LEU A 230 0.79 -13.08 56.69
CA LEU A 230 2.07 -13.10 56.00
C LEU A 230 2.75 -14.46 56.24
N VAL A 231 3.29 -15.05 55.18
CA VAL A 231 3.99 -16.35 55.19
C VAL A 231 5.41 -16.09 54.73
N GLY A 232 6.41 -16.57 55.48
CA GLY A 232 7.82 -16.29 55.22
C GLY A 232 8.30 -14.90 55.66
N GLU A 233 7.61 -14.26 56.61
CA GLU A 233 7.99 -12.93 57.12
C GLU A 233 9.34 -12.95 57.86
N THR A 234 10.20 -12.00 57.52
CA THR A 234 11.48 -11.70 58.18
C THR A 234 11.36 -10.43 59.02
N GLU A 235 12.37 -10.11 59.85
CA GLU A 235 12.38 -8.88 60.66
C GLU A 235 12.29 -7.58 59.83
N THR A 236 12.58 -7.64 58.52
CA THR A 236 12.55 -6.50 57.59
C THR A 236 11.33 -6.49 56.66
N SER A 237 10.41 -7.43 56.82
CA SER A 237 9.25 -7.57 55.94
C SER A 237 8.18 -6.49 56.17
N VAL A 238 7.63 -5.93 55.10
CA VAL A 238 6.61 -4.87 55.11
C VAL A 238 5.48 -5.18 54.13
N LEU A 239 4.23 -4.95 54.54
CA LEU A 239 3.05 -4.94 53.67
C LEU A 239 2.62 -3.49 53.44
N THR A 240 2.32 -3.10 52.20
CA THR A 240 1.86 -1.76 51.83
C THR A 240 0.62 -1.80 50.93
N VAL A 241 -0.15 -0.70 50.96
CA VAL A 241 -1.19 -0.42 49.97
C VAL A 241 -0.61 0.54 48.94
N GLU A 242 -0.26 0.02 47.77
CA GLU A 242 0.39 0.79 46.71
C GLU A 242 -0.61 1.62 45.90
N LYS A 243 -1.83 1.10 45.73
CA LYS A 243 -2.85 1.75 44.91
C LYS A 243 -4.26 1.47 45.39
N ALA A 244 -5.09 2.51 45.42
CA ALA A 244 -6.52 2.45 45.69
C ALA A 244 -7.25 3.35 44.66
N GLU A 245 -8.04 2.75 43.77
CA GLU A 245 -8.78 3.46 42.72
C GLU A 245 -10.28 3.17 42.84
N GLY A 246 -11.11 4.21 42.82
CA GLY A 246 -12.58 4.08 42.96
C GLY A 246 -13.05 3.69 44.37
N LEU A 247 -12.13 3.47 45.30
CA LEU A 247 -12.35 3.15 46.71
C LEU A 247 -11.28 3.83 47.57
N ALA A 248 -11.45 3.82 48.89
CA ALA A 248 -10.40 4.18 49.83
C ALA A 248 -10.00 2.97 50.67
N ALA A 249 -8.70 2.76 50.87
CA ALA A 249 -8.17 1.65 51.65
C ALA A 249 -7.20 2.15 52.73
N LYS A 250 -7.27 1.55 53.92
CA LYS A 250 -6.41 1.86 55.05
C LYS A 250 -5.84 0.57 55.65
N LEU A 251 -4.52 0.46 55.68
CA LEU A 251 -3.80 -0.65 56.30
C LEU A 251 -3.68 -0.44 57.82
N ASP A 252 -3.89 -1.51 58.58
CA ASP A 252 -3.60 -1.61 60.02
C ASP A 252 -2.67 -2.82 60.25
N GLU A 253 -1.39 -2.53 60.47
CA GLU A 253 -0.34 -3.53 60.66
C GLU A 253 -0.47 -4.29 61.98
N GLN A 254 -0.91 -3.62 63.06
CA GLN A 254 -1.05 -4.26 64.37
C GLN A 254 -2.23 -5.22 64.42
N ALA A 255 -3.35 -4.84 63.79
CA ALA A 255 -4.53 -5.69 63.69
C ALA A 255 -4.43 -6.74 62.57
N LYS A 256 -3.39 -6.67 61.72
CA LYS A 256 -3.24 -7.45 60.48
C LYS A 256 -4.50 -7.37 59.58
N THR A 257 -4.99 -6.15 59.35
CA THR A 257 -6.17 -5.90 58.49
C THR A 257 -5.99 -4.75 57.49
N ILE A 258 -6.77 -4.76 56.40
CA ILE A 258 -6.96 -3.63 55.48
C ILE A 258 -8.45 -3.27 55.49
N THR A 259 -8.78 -2.05 55.89
CA THR A 259 -10.16 -1.54 55.84
C THR A 259 -10.40 -0.84 54.51
N VAL A 260 -11.33 -1.36 53.73
CA VAL A 260 -11.77 -0.79 52.46
C VAL A 260 -13.10 -0.07 52.65
N THR A 261 -13.19 1.15 52.16
CA THR A 261 -14.38 2.01 52.22
C THR A 261 -14.78 2.43 50.83
N PHE A 262 -16.09 2.46 50.61
CA PHE A 262 -16.69 2.65 49.31
C PHE A 262 -17.40 4.01 49.27
N PRO A 263 -17.18 4.84 48.24
CA PRO A 263 -17.90 6.10 48.09
C PRO A 263 -19.40 5.87 47.82
N ASP A 264 -20.23 6.90 48.06
CA ASP A 264 -21.64 6.86 47.67
C ASP A 264 -21.77 6.60 46.16
N GLY A 265 -22.59 5.60 45.78
CA GLY A 265 -22.72 5.17 44.39
C GLY A 265 -21.59 4.24 43.90
N PHE A 266 -20.84 3.60 44.79
CA PHE A 266 -19.79 2.65 44.45
C PHE A 266 -20.30 1.44 43.63
N GLU A 267 -19.56 1.07 42.58
CA GLU A 267 -19.90 -0.05 41.69
C GLU A 267 -18.68 -0.91 41.31
N GLU A 268 -17.49 -0.31 41.16
CA GLU A 268 -16.20 -0.98 41.02
C GLU A 268 -15.09 -0.16 41.69
N GLY A 269 -14.13 -0.84 42.32
CA GLY A 269 -12.87 -0.25 42.77
C GLY A 269 -11.75 -1.27 42.82
N ARG A 270 -10.51 -0.78 42.79
CA ARG A 270 -9.30 -1.60 42.72
C ARG A 270 -8.38 -1.26 43.87
N LEU A 271 -7.78 -2.29 44.44
CA LEU A 271 -6.78 -2.21 45.51
C LEU A 271 -5.57 -3.05 45.13
N VAL A 272 -4.37 -2.49 45.23
CA VAL A 272 -3.12 -3.22 45.03
C VAL A 272 -2.37 -3.27 46.35
N VAL A 273 -2.13 -4.48 46.83
CA VAL A 273 -1.38 -4.75 48.07
C VAL A 273 -0.02 -5.34 47.69
N MET A 274 1.05 -4.83 48.29
CA MET A 274 2.41 -5.30 48.06
C MET A 274 3.02 -5.80 49.36
N PHE A 275 3.66 -6.97 49.33
CA PHE A 275 4.42 -7.56 50.42
C PHE A 275 5.88 -7.70 50.00
N TYR A 276 6.81 -7.15 50.78
CA TYR A 276 8.24 -7.14 50.47
C TYR A 276 9.06 -7.51 51.70
N ASP A 277 10.09 -8.36 51.56
CA ASP A 277 10.87 -8.88 52.70
C ASP A 277 12.06 -8.01 53.14
N GLY A 278 12.34 -6.90 52.46
CA GLY A 278 13.50 -6.05 52.75
C GLY A 278 14.79 -6.43 52.00
N ALA A 279 14.78 -7.51 51.22
CA ALA A 279 15.90 -7.97 50.40
C ALA A 279 15.50 -8.08 48.91
N ASP A 280 15.13 -9.28 48.45
CA ASP A 280 14.92 -9.57 47.01
C ASP A 280 13.50 -10.08 46.70
N ASN A 281 12.66 -10.37 47.70
CA ASN A 281 11.35 -11.00 47.47
C ASN A 281 10.20 -10.00 47.58
N VAL A 282 9.44 -9.81 46.49
CA VAL A 282 8.25 -8.96 46.42
C VAL A 282 7.05 -9.76 45.90
N ILE A 283 5.89 -9.57 46.52
CA ILE A 283 4.60 -10.12 46.08
C ILE A 283 3.61 -8.99 45.93
N ILE A 284 2.92 -8.94 44.79
CA ILE A 284 1.86 -7.98 44.51
C ILE A 284 0.55 -8.74 44.32
N LYS A 285 -0.49 -8.35 45.07
CA LYS A 285 -1.85 -8.90 44.96
C LYS A 285 -2.82 -7.79 44.54
N PRO A 286 -3.32 -7.81 43.29
CA PRO A 286 -4.43 -6.96 42.89
C PRO A 286 -5.76 -7.55 43.37
N LEU A 287 -6.60 -6.69 43.93
CA LEU A 287 -7.97 -6.99 44.35
C LEU A 287 -8.95 -6.07 43.62
N ILE A 288 -10.07 -6.63 43.17
CA ILE A 288 -11.16 -5.92 42.50
C ILE A 288 -12.42 -6.08 43.35
N PHE A 289 -13.05 -4.97 43.70
CA PHE A 289 -14.31 -4.93 44.44
C PHE A 289 -15.41 -4.46 43.50
N THR A 290 -16.56 -5.13 43.49
CA THR A 290 -17.70 -4.76 42.64
C THR A 290 -19.03 -5.02 43.34
N THR A 291 -20.10 -4.35 42.94
CA THR A 291 -21.47 -4.70 43.38
C THR A 291 -22.12 -5.79 42.53
N MET A 292 -21.45 -6.27 41.48
CA MET A 292 -21.97 -7.23 40.50
C MET A 292 -21.39 -8.63 40.68
N GLU A 293 -22.25 -9.65 40.64
CA GLU A 293 -21.86 -11.07 40.70
C GLU A 293 -21.42 -11.60 39.32
N GLY A 294 -20.23 -12.22 39.23
CA GLY A 294 -19.70 -12.82 38.00
C GLY A 294 -18.89 -11.90 37.08
N ALA A 295 -18.40 -12.45 35.95
CA ALA A 295 -17.61 -11.72 34.95
C ALA A 295 -18.48 -10.82 34.04
N PRO A 296 -17.93 -9.73 33.46
CA PRO A 296 -18.65 -8.94 32.46
C PRO A 296 -19.18 -9.83 31.34
N THR A 297 -20.46 -9.69 31.03
CA THR A 297 -21.14 -10.55 30.05
C THR A 297 -21.23 -9.92 28.67
N GLY A 298 -20.95 -8.62 28.54
CA GLY A 298 -21.29 -7.86 27.35
C GLY A 298 -22.81 -7.79 27.13
N ILE A 299 -23.21 -7.35 25.94
CA ILE A 299 -24.60 -7.31 25.48
C ILE A 299 -24.86 -8.52 24.58
N ARG A 300 -25.79 -9.40 24.97
CA ARG A 300 -26.02 -10.71 24.31
C ARG A 300 -27.41 -10.91 23.72
N ASN A 301 -28.35 -10.01 24.01
CA ASN A 301 -29.73 -10.04 23.53
C ASN A 301 -30.39 -8.66 23.69
N ALA A 302 -31.63 -8.52 23.22
CA ALA A 302 -32.37 -7.26 23.27
C ALA A 302 -32.66 -6.78 24.70
N ASP A 303 -32.82 -7.68 25.67
CA ASP A 303 -33.03 -7.30 27.08
C ASP A 303 -31.75 -6.74 27.71
N ASP A 304 -30.59 -7.34 27.44
CA ASP A 304 -29.29 -6.79 27.84
C ASP A 304 -29.06 -5.42 27.19
N LEU A 305 -29.46 -5.22 25.93
CA LEU A 305 -29.32 -3.94 25.22
C LEU A 305 -30.25 -2.85 25.81
N LYS A 306 -31.51 -3.17 26.12
CA LYS A 306 -32.43 -2.27 26.84
C LYS A 306 -31.89 -1.92 28.23
N ALA A 307 -31.40 -2.91 28.97
CA ALA A 307 -30.83 -2.70 30.29
C ALA A 307 -29.56 -1.83 30.25
N PHE A 308 -28.73 -2.00 29.22
CA PHE A 308 -27.61 -1.11 28.93
C PHE A 308 -28.07 0.31 28.66
N ALA A 309 -29.06 0.50 27.78
CA ALA A 309 -29.61 1.82 27.48
C ALA A 309 -30.18 2.52 28.71
N SER A 310 -30.97 1.81 29.52
CA SER A 310 -31.47 2.31 30.80
C SER A 310 -30.35 2.65 31.79
N ALA A 311 -29.26 1.86 31.81
CA ALA A 311 -28.11 2.14 32.66
C ALA A 311 -27.40 3.43 32.22
N VAL A 312 -27.15 3.62 30.92
CA VAL A 312 -26.60 4.87 30.38
C VAL A 312 -27.51 6.03 30.75
N ASN A 313 -28.80 5.96 30.40
CA ASN A 313 -29.73 7.07 30.60
C ASN A 313 -29.96 7.43 32.08
N ALA A 314 -29.70 6.51 33.00
CA ALA A 314 -29.77 6.73 34.45
C ALA A 314 -28.41 7.04 35.11
N GLY A 315 -27.32 7.13 34.34
CA GLY A 315 -25.98 7.39 34.87
C GLY A 315 -25.41 6.25 35.74
N LYS A 316 -25.83 5.00 35.49
CA LYS A 316 -25.41 3.80 36.24
C LYS A 316 -24.20 3.10 35.61
N SER A 317 -23.65 2.12 36.31
CA SER A 317 -22.52 1.32 35.81
C SER A 317 -22.76 0.72 34.45
N LEU A 318 -21.68 0.74 33.66
CA LEU A 318 -21.59 0.00 32.41
C LEU A 318 -20.68 -1.23 32.52
N ALA A 319 -20.10 -1.52 33.70
CA ALA A 319 -19.11 -2.57 33.91
C ALA A 319 -19.58 -3.97 33.45
N LYS A 320 -20.88 -4.28 33.59
CA LYS A 320 -21.48 -5.52 33.07
C LYS A 320 -21.28 -5.69 31.55
N TYR A 321 -21.35 -4.59 30.82
CA TYR A 321 -21.35 -4.55 29.35
C TYR A 321 -19.96 -4.27 28.78
N THR A 322 -19.03 -3.82 29.64
CA THR A 322 -17.67 -3.45 29.26
C THR A 322 -16.72 -4.64 29.30
N ILE A 323 -16.09 -4.94 28.16
CA ILE A 323 -15.05 -5.96 28.00
C ILE A 323 -13.83 -5.25 27.42
N ASP A 324 -12.66 -5.46 28.03
CA ASP A 324 -11.39 -4.83 27.63
C ASP A 324 -11.46 -3.29 27.49
N GLY A 325 -12.30 -2.65 28.32
CA GLY A 325 -12.48 -1.19 28.33
C GLY A 325 -13.55 -0.65 27.38
N GLU A 326 -14.19 -1.49 26.56
CA GLU A 326 -15.22 -1.09 25.60
C GLU A 326 -16.56 -1.77 25.88
N VAL A 327 -17.68 -1.06 25.67
CA VAL A 327 -19.01 -1.70 25.68
C VAL A 327 -19.11 -2.58 24.44
N CYS A 328 -19.36 -3.88 24.62
CA CYS A 328 -19.30 -4.85 23.53
C CYS A 328 -20.63 -5.58 23.29
N LEU A 329 -21.04 -5.67 22.03
CA LEU A 329 -21.92 -6.76 21.58
C LEU A 329 -21.16 -8.09 21.56
N MET A 330 -21.86 -9.16 21.89
CA MET A 330 -21.29 -10.51 21.94
C MET A 330 -21.80 -11.44 20.85
N ASN A 331 -22.88 -11.06 20.19
CA ASN A 331 -23.55 -11.78 19.11
C ASN A 331 -24.46 -10.81 18.34
N ASP A 332 -25.03 -11.28 17.23
CA ASP A 332 -26.15 -10.60 16.59
C ASP A 332 -27.35 -10.56 17.55
N ILE A 333 -28.00 -9.39 17.63
CA ILE A 333 -29.13 -9.15 18.51
C ILE A 333 -30.41 -9.12 17.68
N ASP A 334 -31.33 -10.05 17.95
CA ASP A 334 -32.68 -10.00 17.37
C ASP A 334 -33.54 -8.97 18.11
N MET A 335 -33.94 -7.91 17.41
CA MET A 335 -34.75 -6.81 17.92
C MET A 335 -36.24 -6.98 17.61
N ALA A 336 -36.68 -8.13 17.08
CA ALA A 336 -38.08 -8.37 16.76
C ALA A 336 -38.99 -8.13 17.98
N GLY A 337 -40.03 -7.30 17.80
CA GLY A 337 -40.98 -6.95 18.86
C GLY A 337 -40.43 -6.05 19.97
N THR A 338 -39.21 -5.54 19.84
CA THR A 338 -38.61 -4.61 20.80
C THR A 338 -38.86 -3.16 20.38
N ASP A 339 -39.71 -2.46 21.14
CA ASP A 339 -39.87 -1.02 21.00
C ASP A 339 -38.64 -0.31 21.59
N TRP A 340 -38.09 0.65 20.84
CA TRP A 340 -36.88 1.39 21.20
C TRP A 340 -37.15 2.85 21.60
N SER A 341 -38.40 3.32 21.51
CA SER A 341 -38.75 4.73 21.80
C SER A 341 -38.27 5.19 23.18
N ASP A 342 -38.41 4.32 24.19
CA ASP A 342 -38.08 4.63 25.59
C ASP A 342 -36.59 4.34 25.94
N TYR A 343 -35.83 3.80 24.99
CA TYR A 343 -34.47 3.29 25.20
C TYR A 343 -33.41 3.98 24.32
N VAL A 344 -33.75 5.10 23.67
CA VAL A 344 -32.76 5.91 22.93
C VAL A 344 -31.62 6.31 23.86
N ILE A 345 -30.39 5.97 23.51
CA ILE A 345 -29.23 6.08 24.40
C ILE A 345 -28.64 7.50 24.38
N GLY A 346 -28.33 8.08 25.53
CA GLY A 346 -27.61 9.37 25.62
C GLY A 346 -28.47 10.55 26.10
N GLY A 347 -29.62 10.26 26.72
CA GLY A 347 -30.50 11.26 27.31
C GLY A 347 -31.24 12.16 26.31
N VAL A 348 -32.05 13.08 26.84
CA VAL A 348 -32.83 14.02 26.02
C VAL A 348 -31.92 15.13 25.49
N VAL A 349 -31.94 15.33 24.17
CA VAL A 349 -31.27 16.45 23.51
C VAL A 349 -32.27 17.57 23.31
N THR A 350 -31.87 18.82 23.59
CA THR A 350 -32.72 20.00 23.44
C THR A 350 -32.12 21.02 22.46
N PRO A 351 -32.94 21.75 21.68
CA PRO A 351 -32.47 22.75 20.75
C PRO A 351 -32.33 24.11 21.46
N SER A 352 -31.42 24.94 20.99
CA SER A 352 -31.24 26.31 21.50
C SER A 352 -32.40 27.26 21.20
N THR A 353 -33.33 26.87 20.30
CA THR A 353 -34.45 27.70 19.86
C THR A 353 -35.54 26.82 19.23
N ALA A 354 -36.80 27.22 19.43
CA ALA A 354 -37.96 26.66 18.73
C ALA A 354 -38.39 27.52 17.52
N ASP A 355 -37.74 28.67 17.30
CA ASP A 355 -38.12 29.61 16.26
C ASP A 355 -37.67 29.13 14.87
N ALA A 356 -38.57 29.19 13.90
CA ALA A 356 -38.25 28.91 12.51
C ALA A 356 -37.15 29.84 11.96
N ASN A 357 -36.37 29.35 10.99
CA ASN A 357 -35.24 30.07 10.35
C ASN A 357 -34.07 30.46 11.27
N LYS A 358 -34.00 29.96 12.50
CA LYS A 358 -32.87 30.22 13.41
C LYS A 358 -31.88 29.06 13.39
N ALA A 359 -30.59 29.38 13.47
CA ALA A 359 -29.54 28.37 13.63
C ALA A 359 -29.76 27.64 14.96
N VAL A 360 -29.69 26.32 14.93
CA VAL A 360 -29.85 25.47 16.11
C VAL A 360 -28.47 25.04 16.61
N THR A 361 -28.25 25.18 17.91
CA THR A 361 -27.22 24.44 18.63
C THR A 361 -27.90 23.46 19.57
N TYR A 362 -27.26 22.34 19.84
CA TYR A 362 -27.82 21.26 20.65
C TYR A 362 -27.21 21.31 22.05
N ALA A 363 -28.05 21.13 23.06
CA ALA A 363 -27.62 20.85 24.42
C ALA A 363 -27.90 19.37 24.71
N MET A 364 -26.83 18.62 24.98
CA MET A 364 -26.90 17.22 25.38
C MET A 364 -27.40 17.10 26.83
N GLY A 365 -28.11 16.01 27.15
CA GLY A 365 -28.54 15.71 28.51
C GLY A 365 -27.38 15.31 29.44
N GLU A 366 -27.65 15.24 30.75
CA GLU A 366 -26.66 14.93 31.79
C GLU A 366 -25.93 13.59 31.57
N ASN A 367 -26.58 12.61 30.93
CA ASN A 367 -26.08 11.26 30.74
C ASN A 367 -25.80 10.93 29.26
N VAL A 368 -25.13 11.85 28.55
CA VAL A 368 -24.66 11.57 27.18
C VAL A 368 -23.69 10.40 27.17
N PHE A 369 -23.79 9.54 26.15
CA PHE A 369 -22.83 8.46 25.98
C PHE A 369 -21.51 9.01 25.43
N ASP A 370 -20.45 8.89 26.24
CA ASP A 370 -19.11 9.43 25.94
C ASP A 370 -18.03 8.35 26.13
N LYS A 371 -18.33 7.13 25.67
CA LYS A 371 -17.44 5.96 25.71
C LYS A 371 -17.44 5.22 24.36
N VAL A 372 -16.72 4.10 24.28
CA VAL A 372 -16.71 3.25 23.08
C VAL A 372 -17.81 2.19 23.16
N PHE A 373 -18.69 2.17 22.15
CA PHE A 373 -19.63 1.10 21.85
C PHE A 373 -19.14 0.32 20.62
N ASN A 374 -18.64 -0.89 20.84
CA ASN A 374 -18.10 -1.76 19.81
C ASN A 374 -19.09 -2.90 19.50
N GLY A 375 -19.67 -2.85 18.30
CA GLY A 375 -20.55 -3.90 17.80
C GLY A 375 -19.81 -5.20 17.45
N LYS A 376 -18.46 -5.21 17.41
CA LYS A 376 -17.62 -6.37 17.05
C LYS A 376 -18.03 -7.05 15.73
N ASN A 377 -18.52 -6.27 14.78
CA ASN A 377 -19.10 -6.67 13.50
C ASN A 377 -20.43 -7.44 13.59
N PHE A 378 -21.07 -7.46 14.75
CA PHE A 378 -22.42 -7.99 14.92
C PHE A 378 -23.49 -6.98 14.48
N ALA A 379 -24.71 -7.47 14.30
CA ALA A 379 -25.86 -6.71 13.84
C ALA A 379 -26.99 -6.63 14.87
N LEU A 380 -27.69 -5.50 14.89
CA LEU A 380 -29.06 -5.40 15.41
C LEU A 380 -30.02 -5.77 14.27
N LYS A 381 -30.62 -6.95 14.34
CA LYS A 381 -31.47 -7.52 13.29
C LYS A 381 -32.94 -7.29 13.59
N ASN A 382 -33.77 -7.31 12.55
CA ASN A 382 -35.23 -7.19 12.65
C ASN A 382 -35.69 -5.95 13.43
N VAL A 383 -34.96 -4.84 13.29
CA VAL A 383 -35.35 -3.55 13.86
C VAL A 383 -36.67 -3.10 13.26
N ASP A 384 -37.62 -2.71 14.11
CA ASP A 384 -38.91 -2.12 13.73
C ASP A 384 -39.23 -0.97 14.69
N TRP A 385 -38.46 0.10 14.60
CA TRP A 385 -38.52 1.21 15.56
C TRP A 385 -39.40 2.34 15.04
N THR A 386 -40.19 2.94 15.95
CA THR A 386 -40.96 4.14 15.66
C THR A 386 -40.62 5.21 16.70
N PHE A 387 -40.15 6.37 16.25
CA PHE A 387 -39.86 7.52 17.09
C PHE A 387 -40.90 8.61 16.88
N ASP A 388 -41.58 9.02 17.94
CA ASP A 388 -42.47 10.17 17.93
C ASP A 388 -41.66 11.45 18.17
N LEU A 389 -41.51 12.29 17.16
CA LEU A 389 -40.74 13.53 17.24
C LEU A 389 -41.37 14.59 18.16
N ALA A 390 -42.60 14.38 18.66
CA ALA A 390 -43.24 15.24 19.65
C ALA A 390 -42.92 14.84 21.11
N ASP A 391 -42.02 13.88 21.34
CA ASP A 391 -41.61 13.37 22.65
C ASP A 391 -40.80 14.36 23.51
N GLY A 392 -40.39 15.49 22.93
CA GLY A 392 -39.58 16.51 23.60
C GLY A 392 -38.07 16.32 23.47
N ASN A 393 -37.62 15.22 22.88
CA ASN A 393 -36.24 15.01 22.45
C ASN A 393 -36.09 15.42 20.99
N VAL A 394 -35.05 16.17 20.64
CA VAL A 394 -34.84 16.58 19.24
C VAL A 394 -33.90 15.66 18.47
N ALA A 395 -33.30 14.66 19.10
CA ALA A 395 -32.32 13.80 18.46
C ALA A 395 -32.63 12.30 18.63
N HIS A 396 -32.73 11.57 17.51
CA HIS A 396 -33.17 10.17 17.50
C HIS A 396 -32.27 9.25 16.67
N GLY A 397 -32.13 8.02 17.15
CA GLY A 397 -31.36 6.92 16.56
C GLY A 397 -31.20 5.79 17.58
N LEU A 398 -30.21 4.90 17.39
CA LEU A 398 -29.76 4.03 18.48
C LEU A 398 -29.32 4.89 19.68
N PHE A 399 -28.58 5.97 19.39
CA PHE A 399 -28.20 7.03 20.32
C PHE A 399 -28.90 8.35 19.95
N SER A 400 -29.37 9.10 20.96
CA SER A 400 -29.83 10.48 20.78
C SER A 400 -28.62 11.40 20.56
N ALA A 401 -27.62 11.29 21.44
CA ALA A 401 -26.38 12.04 21.38
C ALA A 401 -25.16 11.15 21.63
N LEU A 402 -24.08 11.42 20.89
CA LEU A 402 -22.74 10.89 21.12
C LEU A 402 -21.81 12.04 21.53
N GLY A 403 -21.19 11.93 22.71
CA GLY A 403 -20.22 12.90 23.23
C GLY A 403 -18.90 12.91 22.44
N ALA A 404 -18.02 13.87 22.74
CA ALA A 404 -16.78 14.11 22.01
C ALA A 404 -15.76 12.96 22.11
N GLU A 405 -15.73 12.24 23.24
CA GLU A 405 -14.90 11.04 23.46
C GLU A 405 -15.65 9.76 23.08
N GLY A 406 -16.95 9.86 22.79
CA GLY A 406 -17.79 8.75 22.36
C GLY A 406 -17.38 8.17 21.00
N GLU A 407 -17.42 6.85 20.87
CA GLU A 407 -17.25 6.16 19.59
C GLU A 407 -18.29 5.04 19.43
N ILE A 408 -18.94 4.97 18.27
CA ILE A 408 -19.73 3.81 17.84
C ILE A 408 -18.95 3.13 16.72
N LYS A 409 -18.59 1.85 16.87
CA LYS A 409 -17.83 1.14 15.84
C LYS A 409 -18.28 -0.28 15.56
N ASN A 410 -18.02 -0.73 14.33
CA ASN A 410 -18.19 -2.12 13.89
C ASN A 410 -19.60 -2.67 14.14
N LEU A 411 -20.65 -1.91 13.82
CA LEU A 411 -22.03 -2.27 14.11
C LEU A 411 -22.88 -2.21 12.86
N THR A 412 -23.75 -3.19 12.67
CA THR A 412 -24.78 -3.17 11.61
C THR A 412 -26.18 -3.02 12.21
N ILE A 413 -27.05 -2.24 11.56
CA ILE A 413 -28.48 -2.14 11.91
C ILE A 413 -29.31 -2.59 10.70
N GLU A 414 -30.21 -3.57 10.87
CA GLU A 414 -31.04 -4.14 9.80
C GLU A 414 -32.52 -4.09 10.18
N GLY A 415 -33.37 -3.51 9.32
CA GLY A 415 -34.81 -3.40 9.58
C GLY A 415 -35.48 -2.15 9.01
N VAL A 416 -36.34 -1.51 9.80
CA VAL A 416 -37.06 -0.29 9.45
C VAL A 416 -37.12 0.66 10.65
N ILE A 417 -36.88 1.95 10.41
CA ILE A 417 -37.00 3.04 11.38
C ILE A 417 -38.05 4.02 10.84
N ARG A 418 -39.06 4.37 11.64
CA ARG A 418 -40.13 5.31 11.28
C ARG A 418 -40.13 6.51 12.21
N LEU A 419 -40.30 7.71 11.64
CA LEU A 419 -40.38 8.96 12.39
C LEU A 419 -41.80 9.50 12.26
N THR A 420 -42.51 9.67 13.37
CA THR A 420 -43.89 10.15 13.43
C THR A 420 -43.99 11.44 14.25
N GLY A 421 -45.20 11.99 14.42
CA GLY A 421 -45.40 13.19 15.23
C GLY A 421 -45.01 14.49 14.52
N ALA A 422 -45.04 15.60 15.26
CA ALA A 422 -44.66 16.91 14.78
C ALA A 422 -43.17 17.17 15.04
N ALA A 423 -42.37 17.27 13.97
CA ALA A 423 -40.95 17.54 14.05
C ALA A 423 -40.69 18.94 14.63
N PRO A 424 -39.87 19.07 15.69
CA PRO A 424 -39.46 20.36 16.22
C PRO A 424 -38.35 21.00 15.38
N GLN A 425 -38.10 22.30 15.61
CA GLN A 425 -36.95 23.00 15.04
C GLN A 425 -35.65 22.32 15.46
N GLY A 426 -34.89 21.85 14.48
CA GLY A 426 -33.62 21.15 14.71
C GLY A 426 -33.76 19.67 14.99
N ALA A 427 -34.87 19.02 14.61
CA ALA A 427 -34.95 17.56 14.72
C ALA A 427 -33.79 16.89 13.96
N ALA A 428 -33.03 16.02 14.62
CA ALA A 428 -31.82 15.37 14.11
C ALA A 428 -31.96 13.85 14.21
N ILE A 429 -31.96 13.16 13.07
CA ILE A 429 -32.30 11.74 12.99
C ILE A 429 -31.23 10.97 12.23
N GLY A 430 -30.73 9.88 12.81
CA GLY A 430 -29.86 8.91 12.14
C GLY A 430 -30.11 7.49 12.63
N ALA A 431 -29.64 6.46 11.91
CA ALA A 431 -29.76 5.09 12.41
C ALA A 431 -28.93 4.88 13.68
N PHE A 432 -27.71 5.42 13.71
CA PHE A 432 -26.80 5.26 14.85
C PHE A 432 -26.88 6.42 15.84
N ALA A 433 -26.87 7.66 15.35
CA ALA A 433 -26.92 8.83 16.22
C ALA A 433 -27.82 9.95 15.66
N GLY A 434 -28.66 10.55 16.49
CA GLY A 434 -29.36 11.79 16.14
C GLY A 434 -28.37 12.96 16.01
N TYR A 435 -27.67 13.26 17.10
CA TYR A 435 -26.60 14.25 17.20
C TYR A 435 -25.28 13.60 17.59
N ALA A 436 -24.14 14.03 17.04
CA ALA A 436 -22.84 13.50 17.43
C ALA A 436 -21.72 14.54 17.41
N GLU A 437 -20.86 14.46 18.43
CA GLU A 437 -19.57 15.16 18.53
C GLU A 437 -18.36 14.22 18.47
N GLY A 438 -18.57 12.91 18.66
CA GLY A 438 -17.53 11.89 18.68
C GLY A 438 -17.29 11.20 17.34
N LYS A 439 -17.02 9.89 17.38
CA LYS A 439 -16.64 9.07 16.22
C LYS A 439 -17.69 8.03 15.87
N ILE A 440 -17.91 7.81 14.58
CA ILE A 440 -18.67 6.65 14.09
C ILE A 440 -17.82 5.95 13.02
N THR A 441 -17.42 4.71 13.29
CA THR A 441 -16.38 4.01 12.51
C THR A 441 -16.90 2.66 12.03
N SER A 442 -16.77 2.34 10.74
CA SER A 442 -17.14 1.01 10.21
C SER A 442 -18.55 0.54 10.58
N CYS A 443 -19.52 1.48 10.61
CA CYS A 443 -20.91 1.20 10.93
C CYS A 443 -21.76 1.11 9.65
N THR A 444 -22.63 0.10 9.58
CA THR A 444 -23.47 -0.16 8.40
C THR A 444 -24.96 -0.05 8.74
N ASN A 445 -25.66 0.93 8.16
CA ASN A 445 -27.12 0.98 8.21
C ASN A 445 -27.72 0.25 7.01
N LYS A 446 -28.41 -0.87 7.23
CA LYS A 446 -29.28 -1.52 6.24
C LYS A 446 -30.76 -1.25 6.48
N ALA A 447 -31.12 -0.55 7.55
CA ALA A 447 -32.51 -0.25 7.85
C ALA A 447 -33.03 0.90 6.99
N ALA A 448 -34.22 0.72 6.42
CA ALA A 448 -34.92 1.82 5.74
C ALA A 448 -35.40 2.85 6.77
N ILE A 449 -35.18 4.13 6.50
CA ILE A 449 -35.59 5.23 7.39
C ILE A 449 -36.71 6.02 6.71
N ALA A 450 -37.90 6.03 7.31
CA ALA A 450 -39.09 6.67 6.77
C ALA A 450 -39.57 7.81 7.67
N PHE A 451 -39.47 9.04 7.18
CA PHE A 451 -40.13 10.18 7.79
C PHE A 451 -41.61 10.20 7.40
N ALA A 452 -42.47 9.83 8.35
CA ALA A 452 -43.93 9.79 8.22
C ALA A 452 -44.64 10.85 9.08
N GLY A 453 -43.87 11.66 9.81
CA GLY A 453 -44.33 12.76 10.64
C GLY A 453 -44.74 13.98 9.84
N SER A 454 -45.03 15.07 10.57
CA SER A 454 -45.33 16.39 10.04
C SER A 454 -44.27 17.38 10.47
N ASP A 455 -44.14 18.48 9.75
CA ASP A 455 -43.26 19.59 10.12
C ASP A 455 -43.96 20.94 9.89
N ALA A 456 -43.37 22.00 10.44
CA ALA A 456 -43.85 23.36 10.24
C ALA A 456 -43.11 24.05 9.07
N ALA A 457 -43.68 25.14 8.56
CA ALA A 457 -43.01 25.93 7.54
C ALA A 457 -41.67 26.50 8.06
N ASN A 458 -40.59 26.27 7.31
CA ASN A 458 -39.27 26.85 7.53
C ASN A 458 -38.53 26.41 8.80
N ILE A 459 -38.90 25.26 9.38
CA ILE A 459 -38.10 24.66 10.43
C ILE A 459 -36.97 23.79 9.85
N SER A 460 -35.92 23.53 10.61
CA SER A 460 -34.83 22.62 10.20
C SER A 460 -35.12 21.21 10.67
N VAL A 461 -35.07 20.23 9.76
CA VAL A 461 -35.11 18.79 10.08
C VAL A 461 -33.93 18.13 9.38
N CYS A 462 -33.09 17.40 10.10
CA CYS A 462 -31.85 16.81 9.62
C CYS A 462 -31.92 15.29 9.70
N LEU A 463 -32.07 14.62 8.56
CA LEU A 463 -32.20 13.17 8.42
C LEU A 463 -30.96 12.61 7.71
N GLY A 464 -30.24 11.69 8.36
CA GLY A 464 -29.12 10.96 7.77
C GLY A 464 -29.29 9.45 7.86
N GLY A 465 -28.68 8.69 6.95
CA GLY A 465 -28.69 7.23 7.04
C GLY A 465 -27.86 6.70 8.21
N ILE A 466 -26.79 7.43 8.57
CA ILE A 466 -25.92 7.10 9.71
C ILE A 466 -26.18 8.05 10.88
N ALA A 467 -26.11 9.36 10.61
CA ALA A 467 -26.26 10.39 11.64
C ALA A 467 -27.08 11.60 11.18
N GLY A 468 -27.91 12.16 12.08
CA GLY A 468 -28.73 13.33 11.77
C GLY A 468 -27.91 14.62 11.64
N TYR A 469 -27.18 14.96 12.69
CA TYR A 469 -26.40 16.19 12.79
C TYR A 469 -25.02 15.93 13.40
N LEU A 470 -23.96 16.40 12.74
CA LEU A 470 -22.57 16.30 13.20
C LEU A 470 -21.97 17.65 13.55
N GLN A 471 -21.29 17.72 14.71
CA GLN A 471 -20.50 18.88 15.12
C GLN A 471 -19.18 18.45 15.75
N ASN A 472 -18.03 18.82 15.18
CA ASN A 472 -16.71 18.36 15.65
C ASN A 472 -16.52 16.83 15.59
N ALA A 473 -17.35 16.12 14.83
CA ALA A 473 -17.37 14.66 14.77
C ALA A 473 -16.56 14.11 13.60
N THR A 474 -16.27 12.80 13.65
CA THR A 474 -15.60 12.07 12.57
C THR A 474 -16.34 10.79 12.21
N LEU A 475 -16.65 10.62 10.93
CA LEU A 475 -17.21 9.41 10.36
C LEU A 475 -16.20 8.76 9.42
N THR A 476 -15.91 7.48 9.63
CA THR A 476 -14.94 6.74 8.82
C THR A 476 -15.54 5.40 8.39
N GLN A 477 -15.45 5.07 7.11
CA GLN A 477 -15.84 3.76 6.57
C GLN A 477 -17.28 3.34 6.90
N CYS A 478 -18.20 4.30 7.05
CA CYS A 478 -19.60 4.02 7.32
C CYS A 478 -20.38 3.77 6.02
N VAL A 479 -21.34 2.86 6.05
CA VAL A 479 -22.11 2.44 4.88
C VAL A 479 -23.61 2.58 5.14
N ASN A 480 -24.33 3.27 4.26
CA ASN A 480 -25.80 3.29 4.28
C ASN A 480 -26.36 2.52 3.09
N ASP A 481 -26.93 1.35 3.32
CA ASP A 481 -27.70 0.56 2.35
C ASP A 481 -29.21 0.84 2.43
N GLY A 482 -29.68 1.35 3.56
CA GLY A 482 -31.09 1.65 3.80
C GLY A 482 -31.62 2.82 2.97
N ALA A 483 -32.81 2.68 2.40
CA ALA A 483 -33.48 3.79 1.71
C ALA A 483 -33.97 4.85 2.70
N LEU A 484 -33.87 6.12 2.34
CA LEU A 484 -34.41 7.25 3.11
C LEU A 484 -35.59 7.86 2.35
N THR A 485 -36.77 7.80 2.96
CA THR A 485 -38.01 8.29 2.34
C THR A 485 -38.69 9.30 3.25
N CYS A 486 -39.34 10.29 2.63
CA CYS A 486 -40.12 11.28 3.33
C CYS A 486 -41.54 11.33 2.74
N GLY A 487 -42.55 11.39 3.61
CA GLY A 487 -43.94 11.59 3.24
C GLY A 487 -44.25 13.05 2.90
N THR A 488 -45.52 13.41 3.05
CA THR A 488 -45.96 14.81 2.89
C THR A 488 -45.45 15.67 4.03
N ILE A 489 -44.80 16.77 3.69
CA ILE A 489 -44.32 17.78 4.65
C ILE A 489 -44.93 19.15 4.33
N ALA A 490 -44.96 20.09 5.27
CA ALA A 490 -45.43 21.45 5.04
C ALA A 490 -44.27 22.43 4.82
N ASN A 491 -43.04 22.00 5.11
CA ASN A 491 -41.86 22.84 5.08
C ASN A 491 -41.40 23.19 3.66
N THR A 492 -41.38 24.50 3.38
CA THR A 492 -40.98 25.08 2.10
C THR A 492 -39.57 25.70 2.15
N GLY A 493 -38.86 25.59 3.28
CA GLY A 493 -37.55 26.21 3.48
C GLY A 493 -36.43 25.55 2.68
N ASN A 494 -35.44 26.33 2.23
CA ASN A 494 -34.24 25.83 1.52
C ASN A 494 -32.91 26.33 2.11
N GLY A 495 -32.98 27.07 3.23
CA GLY A 495 -31.84 27.62 3.96
C GLY A 495 -31.08 26.54 4.72
N SER A 496 -29.92 26.88 5.30
CA SER A 496 -29.21 25.91 6.17
C SER A 496 -29.90 25.77 7.53
N ASN A 497 -30.68 26.78 7.91
CA ASN A 497 -31.38 26.82 9.19
C ASN A 497 -32.90 26.66 9.01
N SER A 498 -33.34 26.36 7.78
CA SER A 498 -34.74 26.23 7.41
C SER A 498 -34.86 25.27 6.23
N GLY A 499 -35.58 24.17 6.43
CA GLY A 499 -35.83 23.17 5.41
C GLY A 499 -35.62 21.75 5.92
N PHE A 500 -36.08 20.80 5.12
CA PHE A 500 -35.86 19.38 5.34
C PHE A 500 -34.53 18.96 4.68
N HIS A 501 -33.58 18.53 5.48
CA HIS A 501 -32.20 18.19 5.10
C HIS A 501 -32.02 16.69 5.16
N GLN A 502 -31.95 16.03 4.01
CA GLN A 502 -31.82 14.57 3.91
C GLN A 502 -30.51 14.15 3.24
N GLY A 503 -29.62 13.50 3.99
CA GLY A 503 -28.34 12.99 3.49
C GLY A 503 -28.24 11.47 3.57
N GLY A 504 -27.59 10.83 2.60
CA GLY A 504 -27.49 9.36 2.60
C GLY A 504 -26.64 8.86 3.77
N ILE A 505 -25.62 9.61 4.17
CA ILE A 505 -24.85 9.36 5.39
C ILE A 505 -25.26 10.35 6.49
N VAL A 506 -25.23 11.65 6.21
CA VAL A 506 -25.40 12.71 7.22
C VAL A 506 -26.42 13.78 6.80
N GLY A 507 -27.38 14.09 7.66
CA GLY A 507 -28.34 15.18 7.41
C GLY A 507 -27.66 16.56 7.38
N TYR A 508 -26.89 16.88 8.42
CA TYR A 508 -26.20 18.16 8.57
C TYR A 508 -24.80 18.04 9.16
N MET A 509 -23.83 18.74 8.60
CA MET A 509 -22.42 18.67 9.00
C MET A 509 -21.83 20.06 9.29
N LYS A 510 -21.16 20.17 10.44
CA LYS A 510 -20.42 21.35 10.88
C LYS A 510 -19.09 20.96 11.55
N THR A 511 -17.99 21.56 11.10
CA THR A 511 -16.63 21.35 11.61
C THR A 511 -16.29 19.87 11.80
N SER A 512 -16.72 19.02 10.86
CA SER A 512 -16.65 17.56 11.01
C SER A 512 -15.94 16.93 9.81
N SER A 513 -15.60 15.64 9.89
CA SER A 513 -14.98 14.93 8.77
C SER A 513 -15.67 13.62 8.43
N LEU A 514 -15.82 13.34 7.14
CA LEU A 514 -16.29 12.06 6.60
C LEU A 514 -15.21 11.50 5.69
N THR A 515 -14.78 10.27 5.94
CA THR A 515 -13.74 9.59 5.14
C THR A 515 -14.23 8.20 4.74
N GLU A 516 -14.10 7.86 3.45
CA GLU A 516 -14.39 6.51 2.92
C GLU A 516 -15.83 6.01 3.22
N CYS A 517 -16.78 6.92 3.39
CA CYS A 517 -18.17 6.55 3.65
C CYS A 517 -18.94 6.30 2.34
N THR A 518 -19.82 5.30 2.32
CA THR A 518 -20.54 4.88 1.12
C THR A 518 -22.06 4.89 1.32
N ASN A 519 -22.78 5.59 0.46
CA ASN A 519 -24.24 5.52 0.41
C ASN A 519 -24.70 4.68 -0.79
N ASN A 520 -25.37 3.56 -0.54
CA ASN A 520 -26.07 2.74 -1.52
C ASN A 520 -27.59 2.95 -1.49
N GLY A 521 -28.13 3.44 -0.38
CA GLY A 521 -29.56 3.70 -0.19
C GLY A 521 -30.11 4.80 -1.09
N ALA A 522 -31.32 4.61 -1.61
CA ALA A 522 -32.02 5.64 -2.38
C ALA A 522 -32.63 6.71 -1.46
N LEU A 523 -32.63 7.97 -1.91
CA LEU A 523 -33.15 9.12 -1.18
C LEU A 523 -34.33 9.75 -1.95
N SER A 524 -35.43 10.03 -1.25
CA SER A 524 -36.50 10.89 -1.75
C SER A 524 -36.99 11.87 -0.69
N ALA A 525 -36.89 13.17 -1.00
CA ALA A 525 -37.42 14.24 -0.15
C ALA A 525 -37.97 15.40 -0.98
N PRO A 526 -39.17 15.93 -0.67
CA PRO A 526 -39.86 16.89 -1.53
C PRO A 526 -39.33 18.33 -1.44
N SER A 527 -38.68 18.73 -0.33
CA SER A 527 -38.17 20.10 -0.14
C SER A 527 -36.79 20.11 0.53
N GLY A 528 -36.27 21.32 0.79
CA GLY A 528 -35.01 21.55 1.48
C GLY A 528 -33.78 21.11 0.69
N ARG A 529 -32.92 20.30 1.29
CA ARG A 529 -31.63 19.92 0.71
C ARG A 529 -31.43 18.42 0.75
N SER A 530 -30.95 17.85 -0.35
CA SER A 530 -30.64 16.42 -0.42
C SER A 530 -29.26 16.14 -0.98
N GLY A 531 -28.52 15.28 -0.31
CA GLY A 531 -27.17 14.87 -0.71
C GLY A 531 -27.01 13.36 -0.60
N GLY A 532 -26.40 12.71 -1.58
CA GLY A 532 -26.12 11.28 -1.45
C GLY A 532 -25.16 10.97 -0.30
N ILE A 533 -24.28 11.89 0.09
CA ILE A 533 -23.44 11.77 1.29
C ILE A 533 -23.94 12.68 2.42
N VAL A 534 -23.93 14.01 2.21
CA VAL A 534 -24.31 15.00 3.24
C VAL A 534 -25.38 15.93 2.70
N ALA A 535 -26.51 16.14 3.38
CA ALA A 535 -27.50 17.09 2.88
C ALA A 535 -26.98 18.54 2.92
N VAL A 536 -26.40 18.95 4.05
CA VAL A 536 -25.80 20.28 4.26
C VAL A 536 -24.41 20.18 4.87
N ALA A 537 -23.40 20.72 4.17
CA ALA A 537 -22.03 20.82 4.64
C ALA A 537 -21.66 22.28 4.92
N THR A 538 -21.63 22.71 6.19
CA THR A 538 -21.28 24.10 6.52
C THR A 538 -19.78 24.32 6.71
N SER A 539 -19.10 23.38 7.33
CA SER A 539 -17.64 23.37 7.46
C SER A 539 -17.17 21.94 7.68
N GLY A 540 -15.93 21.64 7.29
CA GLY A 540 -15.37 20.29 7.42
C GLY A 540 -14.89 19.66 6.12
N GLN A 541 -14.54 18.38 6.17
CA GLN A 541 -13.92 17.66 5.05
C GLN A 541 -14.72 16.40 4.71
N VAL A 542 -15.02 16.18 3.43
CA VAL A 542 -15.60 14.94 2.91
C VAL A 542 -14.61 14.35 1.92
N THR A 543 -14.02 13.21 2.25
CA THR A 543 -12.88 12.64 1.51
C THR A 543 -13.17 11.21 1.11
N ALA A 544 -12.89 10.85 -0.15
CA ALA A 544 -13.00 9.47 -0.65
C ALA A 544 -14.38 8.80 -0.41
N CYS A 545 -15.44 9.60 -0.28
CA CYS A 545 -16.79 9.09 -0.07
C CYS A 545 -17.47 8.76 -1.39
N VAL A 546 -18.35 7.76 -1.40
CA VAL A 546 -18.98 7.22 -2.61
C VAL A 546 -20.50 7.23 -2.48
N ASN A 547 -21.20 7.88 -3.40
CA ASN A 547 -22.65 7.75 -3.53
C ASN A 547 -23.00 6.83 -4.70
N ASN A 548 -23.58 5.67 -4.41
CA ASN A 548 -24.22 4.77 -5.38
C ASN A 548 -25.74 4.92 -5.39
N GLY A 549 -26.32 5.46 -4.31
CA GLY A 549 -27.76 5.63 -4.16
C GLY A 549 -28.34 6.72 -5.07
N LYS A 550 -29.54 6.46 -5.61
CA LYS A 550 -30.31 7.46 -6.36
C LYS A 550 -30.78 8.58 -5.42
N VAL A 551 -30.59 9.84 -5.80
CA VAL A 551 -31.12 11.01 -5.10
C VAL A 551 -32.21 11.65 -5.95
N GLN A 552 -33.44 11.70 -5.44
CA GLN A 552 -34.54 12.33 -6.16
C GLN A 552 -35.37 13.24 -5.26
N ASP A 553 -36.02 14.24 -5.83
CA ASP A 553 -37.08 14.97 -5.14
C ASP A 553 -38.41 14.20 -5.21
N ASP A 554 -39.51 14.90 -4.99
CA ASP A 554 -40.84 14.35 -4.73
C ASP A 554 -41.41 13.47 -5.85
N VAL A 555 -41.30 12.14 -5.71
CA VAL A 555 -41.85 11.16 -6.67
C VAL A 555 -43.38 11.10 -6.65
N ASN A 556 -44.02 11.63 -5.61
CA ASN A 556 -45.45 11.50 -5.38
C ASN A 556 -46.24 12.77 -5.74
N GLY A 557 -45.59 13.83 -6.24
CA GLY A 557 -46.25 15.07 -6.67
C GLY A 557 -46.97 15.81 -5.54
N ILE A 558 -46.49 15.64 -4.31
CA ILE A 558 -47.09 16.12 -3.06
C ILE A 558 -46.85 17.62 -2.84
N PHE A 559 -45.80 18.22 -3.41
CA PHE A 559 -45.46 19.64 -3.20
C PHE A 559 -45.87 20.59 -4.34
N GLY A 560 -46.27 21.81 -3.98
CA GLY A 560 -46.55 22.89 -4.94
C GLY A 560 -45.31 23.21 -5.76
N ALA A 561 -45.38 23.04 -7.08
CA ALA A 561 -44.27 23.13 -8.02
C ALA A 561 -43.51 24.48 -7.94
N ASN A 562 -42.48 24.56 -7.10
CA ASN A 562 -41.56 25.69 -7.05
C ASN A 562 -40.11 25.21 -6.94
N PRO A 563 -39.26 25.48 -7.96
CA PRO A 563 -37.85 25.08 -7.97
C PRO A 563 -37.03 25.74 -6.84
N GLY A 564 -37.55 26.81 -6.23
CA GLY A 564 -36.93 27.52 -5.12
C GLY A 564 -36.89 26.74 -3.82
N TYR A 565 -37.73 25.72 -3.61
CA TYR A 565 -37.78 25.01 -2.32
C TYR A 565 -36.72 23.93 -2.16
N LYS A 566 -36.06 23.52 -3.24
CA LYS A 566 -35.16 22.36 -3.26
C LYS A 566 -33.77 22.68 -3.78
N ARG A 567 -32.75 22.01 -3.22
CA ARG A 567 -31.40 21.91 -3.77
C ARG A 567 -30.90 20.49 -3.58
N MET A 568 -30.26 19.91 -4.58
CA MET A 568 -29.86 18.52 -4.49
C MET A 568 -28.57 18.22 -5.23
N GLY A 569 -27.81 17.28 -4.70
CA GLY A 569 -26.66 16.75 -5.42
C GLY A 569 -26.28 15.33 -5.02
N GLY A 570 -25.45 14.70 -5.84
CA GLY A 570 -24.99 13.33 -5.60
C GLY A 570 -24.09 13.20 -4.37
N LEU A 571 -23.32 14.24 -4.04
CA LEU A 571 -22.56 14.31 -2.79
C LEU A 571 -23.29 15.16 -1.74
N ALA A 572 -23.70 16.38 -2.10
CA ALA A 572 -24.40 17.27 -1.19
C ALA A 572 -25.52 18.13 -1.78
N GLY A 573 -26.51 18.47 -0.95
CA GLY A 573 -27.57 19.40 -1.35
C GLY A 573 -27.10 20.85 -1.33
N GLY A 574 -26.30 21.23 -0.33
CA GLY A 574 -25.64 22.53 -0.26
C GLY A 574 -24.36 22.49 0.57
N ALA A 575 -23.35 23.23 0.13
CA ALA A 575 -22.05 23.31 0.78
C ALA A 575 -21.56 24.76 0.90
N SER A 576 -21.10 25.14 2.08
CA SER A 576 -20.57 26.49 2.39
C SER A 576 -19.06 26.56 2.20
N ALA A 577 -18.49 27.77 2.20
CA ALA A 577 -17.07 28.03 1.88
C ALA A 577 -16.05 27.30 2.76
N ASP A 578 -16.40 26.99 4.01
CA ASP A 578 -15.50 26.32 4.96
C ASP A 578 -15.57 24.78 4.86
N ALA A 579 -16.37 24.25 3.93
CA ALA A 579 -16.42 22.83 3.62
C ALA A 579 -15.53 22.51 2.41
N ALA A 580 -15.08 21.25 2.33
CA ALA A 580 -14.41 20.73 1.14
C ALA A 580 -14.76 19.27 0.87
N PHE A 581 -14.77 18.91 -0.41
CA PHE A 581 -14.98 17.57 -0.95
C PHE A 581 -13.75 17.18 -1.77
N THR A 582 -13.14 16.04 -1.45
CA THR A 582 -11.91 15.59 -2.11
C THR A 582 -12.01 14.12 -2.51
N SER A 583 -11.69 13.80 -3.76
CA SER A 583 -11.65 12.41 -4.25
C SER A 583 -12.96 11.62 -4.05
N CYS A 584 -14.10 12.31 -4.00
CA CYS A 584 -15.41 11.67 -3.82
C CYS A 584 -16.00 11.27 -5.16
N VAL A 585 -16.82 10.22 -5.17
CA VAL A 585 -17.43 9.67 -6.38
C VAL A 585 -18.94 9.66 -6.27
N ASN A 586 -19.63 10.21 -7.26
CA ASN A 586 -21.07 10.03 -7.44
C ASN A 586 -21.36 9.06 -8.59
N ASN A 587 -21.74 7.84 -8.27
CA ASN A 587 -22.27 6.85 -9.21
C ASN A 587 -23.80 6.92 -9.33
N GLY A 588 -24.48 7.43 -8.30
CA GLY A 588 -25.93 7.47 -8.24
C GLY A 588 -26.57 8.56 -9.12
N ASP A 589 -27.75 8.27 -9.64
CA ASP A 589 -28.56 9.22 -10.40
C ASP A 589 -29.13 10.33 -9.52
N VAL A 590 -29.24 11.56 -10.05
CA VAL A 590 -29.77 12.72 -9.33
C VAL A 590 -30.90 13.38 -10.13
N PHE A 591 -32.16 13.18 -9.73
CA PHE A 591 -33.33 13.61 -10.52
C PHE A 591 -34.21 14.61 -9.78
N SER A 592 -34.45 15.76 -10.42
CA SER A 592 -35.40 16.76 -9.96
C SER A 592 -36.59 16.89 -10.91
N GLN A 593 -37.78 16.71 -10.34
CA GLN A 593 -39.08 16.92 -10.95
C GLN A 593 -39.55 18.37 -10.79
N LEU A 594 -38.98 19.09 -9.82
CA LEU A 594 -39.30 20.48 -9.53
C LEU A 594 -38.50 21.48 -10.39
N GLY A 595 -37.49 21.01 -11.13
CA GLY A 595 -36.56 21.86 -11.89
C GLY A 595 -35.60 22.64 -10.98
N CYS A 596 -35.19 22.07 -9.85
CA CYS A 596 -34.39 22.75 -8.85
C CYS A 596 -32.88 22.74 -9.15
N ARG A 597 -32.06 23.36 -8.29
CA ARG A 597 -30.59 23.31 -8.42
C ARG A 597 -30.09 21.90 -8.16
N THR A 598 -29.65 21.24 -9.22
CA THR A 598 -29.33 19.81 -9.23
C THR A 598 -27.91 19.61 -9.76
N GLY A 599 -27.04 18.99 -8.97
CA GLY A 599 -25.63 18.77 -9.31
C GLY A 599 -25.19 17.32 -9.17
N GLY A 600 -24.27 16.82 -9.98
CA GLY A 600 -23.65 15.51 -9.72
C GLY A 600 -22.82 15.49 -8.42
N PHE A 601 -22.18 16.60 -8.07
CA PHE A 601 -21.55 16.79 -6.76
C PHE A 601 -22.48 17.52 -5.81
N VAL A 602 -22.75 18.80 -6.07
CA VAL A 602 -23.41 19.68 -5.10
C VAL A 602 -24.53 20.50 -5.72
N GLY A 603 -25.71 20.51 -5.13
CA GLY A 603 -26.82 21.35 -5.62
C GLY A 603 -26.48 22.85 -5.57
N HIS A 604 -26.01 23.34 -4.42
CA HIS A 604 -25.57 24.72 -4.23
C HIS A 604 -24.18 24.78 -3.61
N ASN A 605 -23.18 25.18 -4.39
CA ASN A 605 -21.78 25.12 -4.02
C ASN A 605 -21.17 26.49 -3.70
N GLU A 606 -20.62 26.59 -2.49
CA GLU A 606 -19.61 27.57 -2.10
C GLU A 606 -18.31 26.90 -1.61
N ALA A 607 -18.29 25.57 -1.51
CA ALA A 607 -17.19 24.76 -1.00
C ALA A 607 -16.13 24.44 -2.07
N LYS A 608 -14.95 24.01 -1.63
CA LYS A 608 -13.94 23.44 -2.54
C LYS A 608 -14.29 22.00 -2.89
N ILE A 609 -14.32 21.66 -4.17
CA ILE A 609 -14.56 20.32 -4.70
C ILE A 609 -13.37 19.98 -5.57
N THR A 610 -12.59 18.99 -5.15
CA THR A 610 -11.34 18.62 -5.81
C THR A 610 -11.27 17.13 -6.11
N LYS A 611 -10.76 16.75 -7.30
CA LYS A 611 -10.54 15.34 -7.66
C LYS A 611 -11.78 14.44 -7.60
N CYS A 612 -12.98 15.02 -7.61
CA CYS A 612 -14.21 14.28 -7.54
C CYS A 612 -14.65 13.80 -8.93
N GLU A 613 -15.44 12.73 -8.98
CA GLU A 613 -15.90 12.11 -10.23
C GLU A 613 -17.41 11.90 -10.22
N ASN A 614 -18.10 12.31 -11.29
CA ASN A 614 -19.52 12.02 -11.49
C ASN A 614 -19.67 10.98 -12.60
N LYS A 615 -20.43 9.92 -12.32
CA LYS A 615 -20.82 8.87 -13.28
C LYS A 615 -22.34 8.75 -13.43
N GLY A 616 -23.12 9.30 -12.49
CA GLY A 616 -24.58 9.24 -12.52
C GLY A 616 -25.23 10.16 -13.54
N VAL A 617 -26.51 9.89 -13.86
CA VAL A 617 -27.35 10.74 -14.71
C VAL A 617 -27.98 11.85 -13.86
N ILE A 618 -27.83 13.10 -14.30
CA ILE A 618 -28.32 14.28 -13.60
C ILE A 618 -29.45 14.92 -14.42
N LEU A 619 -30.68 14.83 -13.92
CA LEU A 619 -31.85 15.35 -14.63
C LEU A 619 -32.57 16.43 -13.82
N SER A 620 -32.82 17.58 -14.42
CA SER A 620 -33.62 18.65 -13.83
C SER A 620 -33.98 19.67 -14.89
N ASP A 621 -35.27 19.98 -15.05
CA ASP A 621 -35.71 20.99 -16.01
C ASP A 621 -35.12 22.36 -15.71
N HIS A 622 -34.71 23.08 -16.75
CA HIS A 622 -34.27 24.46 -16.61
C HIS A 622 -35.42 25.39 -16.23
N THR A 623 -35.32 26.01 -15.05
CA THR A 623 -36.34 26.95 -14.55
C THR A 623 -35.73 28.26 -14.09
N LEU A 624 -36.52 29.33 -14.24
CA LEU A 624 -36.18 30.69 -13.83
C LEU A 624 -36.97 31.07 -12.58
N SER A 625 -36.27 31.53 -11.54
CA SER A 625 -36.87 32.05 -10.31
C SER A 625 -36.29 33.42 -9.99
N GLY A 626 -36.97 34.47 -10.44
CA GLY A 626 -36.44 35.83 -10.42
C GLY A 626 -35.21 35.96 -11.34
N THR A 627 -34.07 36.37 -10.78
CA THR A 627 -32.77 36.42 -11.49
C THR A 627 -31.98 35.11 -11.40
N ASN A 628 -32.44 34.14 -10.61
CA ASN A 628 -31.75 32.86 -10.44
C ASN A 628 -32.15 31.88 -11.55
N TYR A 629 -31.15 31.12 -12.01
CA TYR A 629 -31.35 29.98 -12.92
C TYR A 629 -31.20 28.68 -12.14
N HIS A 630 -32.06 27.71 -12.40
CA HIS A 630 -32.08 26.39 -11.78
C HIS A 630 -32.07 25.32 -12.88
N GLY A 631 -31.63 24.10 -12.55
CA GLY A 631 -31.47 23.00 -13.51
C GLY A 631 -30.37 22.03 -13.11
N SER A 632 -30.03 21.13 -14.04
CA SER A 632 -29.01 20.08 -13.88
C SER A 632 -27.64 20.48 -14.39
N GLY A 633 -26.60 20.30 -13.57
CA GLY A 633 -25.20 20.32 -14.00
C GLY A 633 -24.46 19.06 -13.55
N TRP A 634 -23.49 18.57 -14.34
CA TRP A 634 -22.74 17.35 -13.96
C TRP A 634 -21.93 17.58 -12.69
N ALA A 635 -21.50 18.82 -12.41
CA ALA A 635 -20.79 19.16 -11.19
C ALA A 635 -21.73 19.80 -10.16
N ALA A 636 -22.38 20.91 -10.50
CA ALA A 636 -23.22 21.64 -9.55
C ALA A 636 -24.45 22.30 -10.18
N GLY A 637 -25.54 22.43 -9.42
CA GLY A 637 -26.68 23.26 -9.86
C GLY A 637 -26.33 24.76 -9.82
N TYR A 638 -25.63 25.19 -8.76
CA TYR A 638 -25.07 26.53 -8.62
C TYR A 638 -23.64 26.45 -8.09
N ASN A 639 -22.75 27.30 -8.62
CA ASN A 639 -21.39 27.44 -8.11
C ASN A 639 -20.97 28.91 -7.96
N LYS A 640 -20.52 29.30 -6.76
CA LYS A 640 -20.25 30.71 -6.41
C LYS A 640 -19.05 31.32 -7.14
N SER A 641 -17.94 30.59 -7.24
CA SER A 641 -16.67 31.06 -7.81
C SER A 641 -16.05 30.01 -8.73
N ALA A 642 -15.34 30.46 -9.76
CA ALA A 642 -14.87 29.61 -10.85
C ALA A 642 -13.81 28.57 -10.41
N ASP A 643 -13.09 28.86 -9.34
CA ASP A 643 -11.98 28.11 -8.76
C ASP A 643 -12.38 27.12 -7.66
N LEU A 644 -13.68 26.96 -7.41
CA LEU A 644 -14.19 26.07 -6.36
C LEU A 644 -14.29 24.62 -6.78
N ILE A 645 -14.32 24.33 -8.08
CA ILE A 645 -14.37 22.98 -8.62
C ILE A 645 -13.12 22.81 -9.45
N THR A 646 -12.20 21.95 -9.02
CA THR A 646 -10.90 21.74 -9.68
C THR A 646 -10.52 20.28 -9.72
N GLU A 647 -9.71 19.88 -10.71
CA GLU A 647 -9.22 18.52 -10.92
C GLU A 647 -10.31 17.45 -10.95
N CYS A 648 -11.58 17.84 -11.14
CA CYS A 648 -12.70 16.91 -11.17
C CYS A 648 -12.88 16.32 -12.57
N VAL A 649 -13.39 15.09 -12.62
CA VAL A 649 -13.61 14.35 -13.85
C VAL A 649 -15.01 14.65 -14.38
N VAL A 650 -15.09 15.12 -15.62
CA VAL A 650 -16.37 15.22 -16.35
C VAL A 650 -16.87 13.81 -16.63
N GLY A 651 -18.11 13.52 -16.26
CA GLY A 651 -18.72 12.24 -16.55
C GLY A 651 -20.20 12.20 -16.23
N GLY A 652 -20.83 11.08 -16.56
CA GLY A 652 -22.28 10.91 -16.49
C GLY A 652 -23.01 11.65 -17.59
N ARG A 653 -24.33 11.80 -17.43
CA ARG A 653 -25.22 12.44 -18.41
C ARG A 653 -26.01 13.56 -17.78
N VAL A 654 -26.36 14.59 -18.55
CA VAL A 654 -27.07 15.77 -18.04
C VAL A 654 -28.20 16.15 -19.00
N GLY A 655 -29.39 16.43 -18.46
CA GLY A 655 -30.50 16.89 -19.28
C GLY A 655 -31.76 17.29 -18.53
N ASP A 656 -32.75 17.79 -19.28
CA ASP A 656 -34.06 18.13 -18.74
C ASP A 656 -34.82 16.88 -18.30
N TYR A 657 -35.41 16.92 -17.11
CA TYR A 657 -36.13 15.79 -16.55
C TYR A 657 -37.35 15.42 -17.39
N THR A 658 -38.15 16.40 -17.80
CA THR A 658 -39.35 16.19 -18.64
C THR A 658 -39.06 15.47 -19.95
N VAL A 659 -37.88 15.66 -20.52
CA VAL A 659 -37.46 15.06 -21.79
C VAL A 659 -36.95 13.64 -21.60
N TYR A 660 -36.13 13.40 -20.56
CA TYR A 660 -35.37 12.15 -20.43
C TYR A 660 -35.85 11.20 -19.32
N LYS A 661 -36.85 11.58 -18.50
CA LYS A 661 -37.32 10.74 -17.36
C LYS A 661 -37.70 9.30 -17.72
N ASP A 662 -38.23 9.06 -18.91
CA ASP A 662 -38.68 7.74 -19.34
C ASP A 662 -37.53 6.89 -19.92
N ASN A 663 -36.41 7.54 -20.29
CA ASN A 663 -35.17 6.89 -20.69
C ASN A 663 -33.94 7.74 -20.29
N PRO A 664 -33.57 7.77 -18.99
CA PRO A 664 -32.52 8.67 -18.49
C PRO A 664 -31.17 8.50 -19.18
N GLN A 665 -30.86 7.27 -19.61
CA GLN A 665 -29.63 6.94 -20.33
C GLN A 665 -29.56 7.52 -21.74
N SER A 666 -30.66 8.06 -22.28
CA SER A 666 -30.65 8.81 -23.55
C SER A 666 -30.29 10.29 -23.40
N ALA A 667 -30.14 10.79 -22.16
CA ALA A 667 -29.69 12.15 -21.92
C ALA A 667 -28.26 12.36 -22.49
N PRO A 668 -27.94 13.58 -22.96
CA PRO A 668 -26.60 13.90 -23.46
C PRO A 668 -25.50 13.57 -22.46
N GLU A 669 -24.37 13.08 -22.97
CA GLU A 669 -23.13 12.94 -22.18
C GLU A 669 -22.70 14.31 -21.65
N ALA A 670 -22.20 14.32 -20.41
CA ALA A 670 -21.75 15.53 -19.76
C ALA A 670 -20.59 16.19 -20.53
N THR A 671 -20.65 17.52 -20.64
CA THR A 671 -19.57 18.34 -21.19
C THR A 671 -19.20 19.44 -20.20
N TYR A 672 -18.05 20.08 -20.37
CA TYR A 672 -17.67 21.24 -19.55
C TYR A 672 -18.70 22.38 -19.57
N ALA A 673 -19.42 22.57 -20.68
CA ALA A 673 -20.48 23.57 -20.79
C ALA A 673 -21.70 23.24 -19.92
N MET A 674 -21.83 21.97 -19.51
CA MET A 674 -22.91 21.44 -18.67
C MET A 674 -22.44 21.24 -17.22
N ALA A 675 -21.31 21.81 -16.81
CA ALA A 675 -20.78 21.67 -15.45
C ALA A 675 -21.69 22.29 -14.41
N ILE A 676 -22.21 23.47 -14.73
CA ILE A 676 -23.10 24.22 -13.86
C ILE A 676 -24.24 24.86 -14.63
N VAL A 677 -25.32 25.16 -13.93
CA VAL A 677 -26.46 25.88 -14.50
C VAL A 677 -26.44 27.36 -14.14
N HIS A 678 -26.00 27.69 -12.93
CA HIS A 678 -25.94 29.08 -12.46
C HIS A 678 -24.63 29.38 -11.74
N GLY A 679 -24.07 30.57 -11.95
CA GLY A 679 -22.84 31.03 -11.30
C GLY A 679 -21.61 30.95 -12.21
N LYS A 680 -20.46 30.55 -11.67
CA LYS A 680 -19.15 30.58 -12.36
C LYS A 680 -18.47 29.22 -12.36
N PHE A 681 -17.80 28.85 -13.44
CA PHE A 681 -17.02 27.61 -13.55
C PHE A 681 -15.85 27.83 -14.51
N ASP A 682 -14.66 27.36 -14.14
CA ASP A 682 -13.50 27.37 -15.02
C ASP A 682 -13.22 25.94 -15.54
N PRO A 683 -13.49 25.66 -16.83
CA PRO A 683 -13.24 24.35 -17.39
C PRO A 683 -11.76 24.00 -17.46
N THR A 684 -10.84 24.98 -17.44
CA THR A 684 -9.40 24.72 -17.51
C THR A 684 -8.85 24.10 -16.22
N LEU A 685 -9.59 24.23 -15.11
CA LEU A 685 -9.20 23.68 -13.83
C LEU A 685 -9.62 22.22 -13.65
N ASN A 686 -10.43 21.65 -14.54
CA ASN A 686 -11.01 20.30 -14.41
C ASN A 686 -10.65 19.48 -15.65
N GLY A 687 -9.95 18.36 -15.50
CA GLY A 687 -9.43 17.57 -16.62
C GLY A 687 -9.43 16.07 -16.31
N LEU A 688 -9.70 15.24 -17.32
CA LEU A 688 -9.52 13.79 -17.25
C LEU A 688 -8.13 13.45 -16.68
N SER A 689 -8.06 12.49 -15.76
CA SER A 689 -6.79 12.03 -15.22
C SER A 689 -5.99 11.28 -16.28
N ASP A 690 -4.70 11.59 -16.39
CA ASP A 690 -3.74 10.93 -17.27
C ASP A 690 -3.40 9.47 -16.88
N GLN A 691 -4.04 8.95 -15.83
CA GLN A 691 -3.95 7.55 -15.40
C GLN A 691 -4.91 6.63 -16.15
N TYR A 692 -5.98 7.18 -16.76
CA TYR A 692 -7.01 6.41 -17.46
C TYR A 692 -6.72 6.31 -18.96
N GLU A 693 -7.08 5.19 -19.60
CA GLU A 693 -6.83 4.96 -21.03
C GLU A 693 -7.64 5.90 -21.93
N GLU A 694 -8.78 6.39 -21.43
CA GLU A 694 -9.69 7.34 -22.07
C GLU A 694 -9.06 8.73 -22.21
N PHE A 695 -8.16 9.13 -21.30
CA PHE A 695 -7.40 10.37 -21.44
C PHE A 695 -6.63 10.43 -22.76
N TYR A 696 -6.17 9.26 -23.23
CA TYR A 696 -5.42 9.08 -24.47
C TYR A 696 -6.32 8.72 -25.67
N ASP A 697 -7.63 8.92 -25.57
CA ASP A 697 -8.51 8.81 -26.73
C ASP A 697 -8.13 9.83 -27.81
N TRP A 698 -8.17 9.38 -29.06
CA TRP A 698 -7.83 10.20 -30.22
C TRP A 698 -8.92 10.16 -31.28
N GLU A 699 -8.90 11.18 -32.13
CA GLU A 699 -9.58 11.22 -33.41
C GLU A 699 -8.58 10.85 -34.51
N VAL A 700 -8.99 9.97 -35.44
CA VAL A 700 -8.19 9.67 -36.64
C VAL A 700 -8.38 10.80 -37.65
N LYS A 701 -7.35 11.61 -37.82
CA LYS A 701 -7.32 12.74 -38.77
C LYS A 701 -6.96 12.29 -40.19
N ALA A 702 -6.15 11.26 -40.32
CA ALA A 702 -5.86 10.61 -41.59
C ALA A 702 -5.54 9.13 -41.39
N GLU A 703 -5.98 8.30 -42.33
CA GLU A 703 -5.53 6.93 -42.54
C GLU A 703 -5.22 6.77 -44.03
N THR A 704 -3.99 6.36 -44.35
CA THR A 704 -3.54 6.16 -45.73
C THR A 704 -2.82 4.82 -45.86
N GLN A 705 -3.19 4.00 -46.84
CA GLN A 705 -2.37 2.87 -47.27
C GLN A 705 -1.19 3.38 -48.12
N LEU A 706 0.05 3.32 -47.60
CA LEU A 706 1.23 3.79 -48.33
C LEU A 706 1.73 2.76 -49.36
N ALA A 707 1.67 1.48 -48.99
CA ALA A 707 1.94 0.33 -49.85
C ALA A 707 1.32 -0.92 -49.22
N GLU A 708 1.26 -2.05 -49.92
CA GLU A 708 0.81 -3.32 -49.33
C GLU A 708 1.62 -3.67 -48.07
N GLY A 709 0.94 -3.89 -46.95
CA GLY A 709 1.58 -4.13 -45.65
C GLY A 709 2.11 -2.88 -44.92
N VAL A 710 1.91 -1.66 -45.45
CA VAL A 710 2.34 -0.41 -44.80
C VAL A 710 1.24 0.63 -44.80
N LYS A 711 0.82 1.07 -43.60
CA LYS A 711 -0.20 2.08 -43.38
C LYS A 711 0.34 3.28 -42.62
N PHE A 712 -0.23 4.45 -42.87
CA PHE A 712 0.01 5.68 -42.15
C PHE A 712 -1.25 6.13 -41.43
N TYR A 713 -1.09 6.63 -40.21
CA TYR A 713 -2.13 7.23 -39.41
C TYR A 713 -1.67 8.58 -38.86
N HIS A 714 -2.59 9.53 -38.81
CA HIS A 714 -2.47 10.77 -38.04
C HIS A 714 -3.60 10.81 -37.02
N TYR A 715 -3.22 10.85 -35.75
CA TYR A 715 -4.12 10.93 -34.61
C TYR A 715 -4.02 12.30 -33.94
N ALA A 716 -5.15 12.86 -33.55
CA ALA A 716 -5.21 14.03 -32.67
C ALA A 716 -5.85 13.62 -31.34
N MET A 717 -5.16 13.85 -30.22
CA MET A 717 -5.67 13.54 -28.89
C MET A 717 -6.90 14.41 -28.59
N LYS A 718 -7.94 13.80 -28.03
CA LYS A 718 -9.22 14.48 -27.75
C LYS A 718 -9.18 15.31 -26.48
N ASN A 719 -8.40 14.87 -25.49
CA ASN A 719 -8.44 15.43 -24.12
C ASN A 719 -7.27 16.33 -23.77
N PHE A 720 -6.26 16.44 -24.65
CA PHE A 720 -5.15 17.39 -24.51
C PHE A 720 -4.57 17.71 -25.90
N ALA A 721 -3.90 18.85 -26.02
CA ALA A 721 -3.39 19.35 -27.30
C ALA A 721 -2.15 18.58 -27.75
N GLN A 722 -2.36 17.54 -28.56
CA GLN A 722 -1.28 16.70 -29.06
C GLN A 722 -1.64 15.94 -30.34
N ASN A 723 -0.78 16.01 -31.36
CA ASN A 723 -0.83 15.15 -32.54
C ASN A 723 0.19 14.00 -32.45
N VAL A 724 -0.20 12.82 -32.92
CA VAL A 724 0.62 11.62 -33.00
C VAL A 724 0.53 11.04 -34.41
N TYR A 725 1.68 10.71 -34.99
CA TYR A 725 1.80 10.21 -36.36
C TYR A 725 2.41 8.82 -36.32
N VAL A 726 1.78 7.87 -37.00
CA VAL A 726 2.14 6.45 -36.91
C VAL A 726 2.29 5.86 -38.30
N VAL A 727 3.40 5.17 -38.54
CA VAL A 727 3.53 4.24 -39.67
C VAL A 727 3.52 2.83 -39.12
N GLU A 728 2.54 2.04 -39.54
CA GLU A 728 2.38 0.63 -39.22
C GLU A 728 2.93 -0.21 -40.37
N ALA A 729 3.85 -1.13 -40.05
CA ALA A 729 4.51 -2.03 -40.98
C ALA A 729 4.28 -3.49 -40.58
N ASP A 730 3.63 -4.25 -41.46
CA ASP A 730 3.37 -5.68 -41.31
C ASP A 730 4.58 -6.49 -41.79
N LEU A 731 5.28 -7.11 -40.84
CA LEU A 731 6.46 -7.92 -41.10
C LEU A 731 6.12 -9.34 -41.59
N THR A 732 4.86 -9.77 -41.54
CA THR A 732 4.43 -11.02 -42.19
C THR A 732 4.45 -10.89 -43.71
N ASN A 733 4.34 -9.68 -44.24
CA ASN A 733 4.53 -9.40 -45.65
C ASN A 733 6.03 -9.41 -46.02
N PRO A 734 6.51 -10.38 -46.82
CA PRO A 734 7.94 -10.55 -47.13
C PRO A 734 8.54 -9.40 -47.98
N ASN A 735 7.68 -8.55 -48.56
CA ASN A 735 8.08 -7.38 -49.34
C ASN A 735 8.38 -6.17 -48.45
N VAL A 736 7.86 -6.12 -47.23
CA VAL A 736 8.16 -5.05 -46.26
C VAL A 736 9.55 -5.29 -45.68
N VAL A 737 10.41 -4.26 -45.76
CA VAL A 737 11.78 -4.27 -45.26
C VAL A 737 12.03 -3.01 -44.44
N LEU A 738 12.56 -3.21 -43.24
CA LEU A 738 13.11 -2.14 -42.41
C LEU A 738 14.60 -2.01 -42.70
N GLU A 739 15.07 -0.79 -42.94
CA GLU A 739 16.49 -0.47 -43.07
C GLU A 739 16.85 0.74 -42.20
N THR A 740 18.11 0.84 -41.80
CA THR A 740 18.68 2.05 -41.21
C THR A 740 19.70 2.67 -42.15
N VAL A 741 19.94 3.96 -42.01
CA VAL A 741 20.93 4.71 -42.79
C VAL A 741 21.59 5.78 -41.93
N MET A 742 22.90 5.87 -42.05
CA MET A 742 23.73 6.94 -41.52
C MET A 742 23.80 8.06 -42.56
N ALA A 743 23.77 9.31 -42.08
CA ALA A 743 23.92 10.48 -42.93
C ALA A 743 25.18 10.39 -43.79
N ASP A 744 25.02 10.71 -45.06
CA ASP A 744 26.02 10.64 -46.12
C ASP A 744 26.69 9.28 -46.29
N GLU A 745 26.16 8.23 -45.64
CA GLU A 745 26.73 6.90 -45.62
C GLU A 745 28.15 6.82 -45.04
N LEU A 746 28.53 7.80 -44.23
CA LEU A 746 29.86 7.94 -43.66
C LEU A 746 29.80 8.12 -42.14
N CYS A 747 30.79 7.54 -41.45
CA CYS A 747 31.02 7.77 -40.03
C CYS A 747 31.95 8.98 -39.85
N LEU A 748 31.45 10.03 -39.19
CA LEU A 748 32.08 11.34 -39.14
C LEU A 748 32.74 11.66 -37.80
N ASN A 749 33.75 12.53 -37.84
CA ASN A 749 34.45 13.10 -36.69
C ASN A 749 33.63 14.19 -35.97
N PRO A 750 33.58 14.17 -34.63
CA PRO A 750 32.95 15.20 -33.82
C PRO A 750 33.46 16.64 -34.10
N ASN A 751 34.76 16.85 -34.21
CA ASN A 751 35.32 18.22 -34.14
C ASN A 751 35.13 19.07 -35.42
N ALA A 752 34.33 18.58 -36.37
CA ALA A 752 34.20 19.14 -37.69
C ALA A 752 33.16 20.26 -37.83
N ASN A 753 32.37 20.57 -36.79
CA ASN A 753 31.31 21.56 -36.91
C ASN A 753 31.10 22.31 -35.61
N ASN A 754 31.62 23.53 -35.48
CA ASN A 754 31.13 24.47 -34.47
C ASN A 754 29.69 24.97 -34.80
N ASN A 755 28.80 24.06 -35.19
CA ASN A 755 27.60 24.33 -35.98
C ASN A 755 26.35 23.98 -35.18
N SER A 756 25.84 25.02 -34.52
CA SER A 756 24.62 25.00 -33.73
C SER A 756 23.47 24.28 -34.44
N ASN A 757 22.97 23.18 -33.88
CA ASN A 757 21.69 22.46 -34.10
C ASN A 757 21.02 22.36 -35.49
N ASN A 758 21.56 22.85 -36.62
CA ASN A 758 20.93 22.80 -37.96
C ASN A 758 21.94 22.90 -39.13
N GLY A 759 23.17 22.45 -38.88
CA GLY A 759 24.23 22.40 -39.90
C GLY A 759 24.15 21.19 -40.83
N LYS A 760 23.90 21.42 -42.12
CA LYS A 760 23.90 20.40 -43.20
C LYS A 760 25.27 19.99 -43.73
N LYS A 761 26.36 20.48 -43.12
CA LYS A 761 27.72 20.19 -43.62
C LYS A 761 28.19 18.75 -43.39
N LEU A 762 27.57 18.06 -42.42
CA LEU A 762 27.95 16.73 -41.92
C LEU A 762 26.74 15.81 -41.75
N ARG A 763 25.55 16.30 -42.08
CA ARG A 763 24.30 15.66 -41.72
C ARG A 763 23.31 15.90 -42.83
N GLU A 764 22.54 14.87 -43.13
CA GLU A 764 21.38 14.95 -43.99
C GLU A 764 20.13 15.15 -43.12
N THR A 765 19.06 15.68 -43.70
CA THR A 765 17.71 15.54 -43.12
C THR A 765 17.08 14.19 -43.49
N LEU A 766 16.01 13.77 -42.83
CA LEU A 766 15.29 12.53 -43.18
C LEU A 766 14.72 12.64 -44.60
N SER A 767 14.22 13.81 -44.98
CA SER A 767 13.72 14.04 -46.34
C SER A 767 14.82 13.87 -47.39
N GLU A 768 16.03 14.35 -47.11
CA GLU A 768 17.20 14.21 -48.00
C GLU A 768 17.60 12.74 -48.15
N THR A 769 17.70 12.00 -47.04
CA THR A 769 18.04 10.56 -47.07
C THR A 769 16.98 9.73 -47.79
N CYS A 770 15.70 9.97 -47.53
CA CYS A 770 14.60 9.28 -48.22
C CYS A 770 14.64 9.56 -49.73
N THR A 771 14.84 10.81 -50.13
CA THR A 771 14.92 11.21 -51.55
C THR A 771 16.12 10.57 -52.23
N ARG A 772 17.29 10.61 -51.59
CA ARG A 772 18.53 10.01 -52.10
C ARG A 772 18.38 8.50 -52.26
N ARG A 773 17.90 7.79 -51.23
CA ARG A 773 17.68 6.34 -51.30
C ARG A 773 16.67 5.95 -52.37
N ARG A 774 15.63 6.76 -52.61
CA ARG A 774 14.71 6.55 -53.74
C ARG A 774 15.38 6.74 -55.09
N ALA A 775 16.23 7.76 -55.25
CA ALA A 775 17.00 7.97 -56.47
C ALA A 775 18.00 6.81 -56.75
N GLU A 776 18.50 6.15 -55.70
CA GLU A 776 19.29 4.91 -55.79
C GLU A 776 18.45 3.66 -56.17
N GLY A 777 17.14 3.82 -56.44
CA GLY A 777 16.24 2.74 -56.83
C GLY A 777 15.60 2.00 -55.66
N ARG A 778 15.74 2.46 -54.41
CA ARG A 778 15.08 1.84 -53.26
C ARG A 778 13.68 2.39 -53.08
N ASN A 779 12.65 1.53 -53.04
CA ASN A 779 11.27 1.98 -52.90
C ASN A 779 10.91 2.36 -51.45
N ILE A 780 11.47 3.47 -50.95
CA ILE A 780 11.22 3.99 -49.59
C ILE A 780 9.81 4.57 -49.48
N VAL A 781 8.97 4.02 -48.61
CA VAL A 781 7.58 4.47 -48.44
C VAL A 781 7.37 5.33 -47.20
N ALA A 782 8.22 5.17 -46.19
CA ALA A 782 8.22 6.00 -44.98
C ALA A 782 9.58 6.01 -44.29
N GLY A 783 9.79 6.94 -43.37
CA GLY A 783 10.95 6.93 -42.47
C GLY A 783 10.79 7.82 -41.25
N ILE A 784 11.72 7.67 -40.30
CA ILE A 784 11.84 8.46 -39.05
C ILE A 784 13.31 8.74 -38.70
N ASN A 785 13.56 9.75 -37.87
CA ASN A 785 14.85 9.91 -37.18
C ASN A 785 15.06 8.82 -36.11
N THR A 786 16.31 8.49 -35.78
CA THR A 786 16.59 7.41 -34.81
C THR A 786 17.62 7.76 -33.74
N GLY A 787 18.79 7.14 -33.76
CA GLY A 787 19.78 7.17 -32.69
C GLY A 787 20.18 8.56 -32.20
N PHE A 788 20.59 8.61 -30.94
CA PHE A 788 21.12 9.82 -30.35
C PHE A 788 22.45 10.19 -30.99
N PHE A 789 22.75 11.48 -31.01
CA PHE A 789 24.03 12.02 -31.42
C PHE A 789 24.32 13.28 -30.62
N ASN A 790 25.58 13.66 -30.50
CA ASN A 790 25.93 14.92 -29.90
C ASN A 790 25.68 16.05 -30.91
N SER A 791 24.84 17.01 -30.54
CA SER A 791 24.37 18.04 -31.47
C SER A 791 25.40 19.13 -31.77
N HIS A 792 26.47 19.22 -30.96
CA HIS A 792 27.61 20.07 -31.25
C HIS A 792 28.42 19.50 -32.42
N ASP A 793 28.70 18.20 -32.36
CA ASP A 793 29.84 17.60 -33.06
C ASP A 793 29.37 16.54 -34.10
N GLY A 794 28.12 16.10 -34.02
CA GLY A 794 27.53 15.10 -34.91
C GLY A 794 27.88 13.66 -34.52
N PHE A 795 28.46 13.42 -33.35
CA PHE A 795 28.94 12.08 -33.01
C PHE A 795 27.81 11.15 -32.54
N PRO A 796 27.60 9.98 -33.17
CA PRO A 796 26.56 9.05 -32.76
C PRO A 796 26.77 8.48 -31.34
N ARG A 797 25.66 8.22 -30.65
CA ARG A 797 25.61 7.68 -29.29
C ARG A 797 24.87 6.34 -29.29
N GLY A 798 25.63 5.28 -29.58
CA GLY A 798 25.15 3.90 -29.61
C GLY A 798 25.49 3.20 -30.92
N PHE A 799 25.21 1.89 -30.97
CA PHE A 799 25.48 1.06 -32.14
C PHE A 799 24.59 1.46 -33.31
N HIS A 800 25.18 1.44 -34.49
CA HIS A 800 24.52 1.60 -35.77
C HIS A 800 24.99 0.48 -36.71
N ILE A 801 24.05 -0.34 -37.16
CA ILE A 801 24.33 -1.49 -38.03
C ILE A 801 23.44 -1.40 -39.27
N GLU A 802 24.05 -1.39 -40.46
CA GLU A 802 23.35 -1.26 -41.73
C GLU A 802 23.56 -2.48 -42.60
N TYR A 803 22.50 -3.24 -42.89
CA TYR A 803 22.60 -4.46 -43.69
C TYR A 803 23.69 -5.42 -43.17
N GLY A 804 23.76 -5.56 -41.84
CA GLY A 804 24.79 -6.35 -41.14
C GLY A 804 26.14 -5.63 -40.99
N GLU A 805 26.42 -4.56 -41.72
CA GLU A 805 27.66 -3.80 -41.60
C GLU A 805 27.75 -3.11 -40.23
N PRO A 806 28.80 -3.33 -39.42
CA PRO A 806 29.00 -2.61 -38.17
C PRO A 806 29.50 -1.18 -38.45
N VAL A 807 28.61 -0.31 -38.91
CA VAL A 807 28.95 1.07 -39.32
C VAL A 807 29.52 1.88 -38.16
N PHE A 808 28.97 1.72 -36.95
CA PHE A 808 29.52 2.40 -35.78
C PHE A 808 29.23 1.62 -34.50
N ILE A 809 30.27 1.42 -33.70
CA ILE A 809 30.21 0.72 -32.43
C ILE A 809 31.08 1.47 -31.43
N ASN A 810 30.47 2.05 -30.40
CA ASN A 810 31.20 2.79 -29.37
C ASN A 810 32.16 1.91 -28.57
N ASN A 811 33.22 2.54 -28.10
CA ASN A 811 34.15 1.94 -27.15
C ASN A 811 33.51 1.51 -25.81
N PRO A 812 34.17 0.59 -25.07
CA PRO A 812 33.70 0.10 -23.78
C PRO A 812 33.36 1.21 -22.77
N THR A 813 34.21 2.24 -22.67
CA THR A 813 34.03 3.34 -21.70
C THR A 813 32.72 4.10 -21.96
N VAL A 814 32.43 4.43 -23.22
CA VAL A 814 31.19 5.11 -23.62
C VAL A 814 29.98 4.20 -23.42
N ARG A 815 30.09 2.91 -23.76
CA ARG A 815 29.02 1.92 -23.52
C ARG A 815 28.70 1.78 -22.02
N GLN A 816 29.71 1.90 -21.16
CA GLN A 816 29.56 1.80 -19.72
C GLN A 816 28.96 3.08 -19.11
N SER A 817 29.38 4.27 -19.59
CA SER A 817 28.89 5.56 -19.09
C SER A 817 27.49 5.91 -19.57
N LEU A 818 27.09 5.49 -20.76
CA LEU A 818 25.71 5.65 -21.29
C LEU A 818 24.82 4.49 -20.86
N SER A 819 24.62 4.32 -19.55
CA SER A 819 23.79 3.26 -18.97
C SER A 819 22.35 3.27 -19.48
N ASN A 820 21.84 4.45 -19.80
CA ASN A 820 20.53 4.71 -20.38
C ASN A 820 20.54 4.67 -21.91
N HIS A 821 21.58 4.18 -22.59
CA HIS A 821 21.55 3.92 -24.04
C HIS A 821 21.77 2.43 -24.32
N ARG A 822 21.46 1.56 -23.36
CA ARG A 822 21.64 0.12 -23.47
C ARG A 822 20.66 -0.60 -24.39
N PRO A 823 19.35 -0.26 -24.41
CA PRO A 823 18.42 -0.90 -25.32
C PRO A 823 18.53 -0.32 -26.74
N GLY A 824 18.02 -1.05 -27.72
CA GLY A 824 17.91 -0.60 -29.10
C GLY A 824 16.91 -1.44 -29.86
N PHE A 825 16.56 -1.01 -31.07
CA PHE A 825 15.71 -1.80 -31.96
C PHE A 825 16.60 -2.58 -32.92
N THR A 826 16.43 -3.90 -32.95
CA THR A 826 17.13 -4.81 -33.84
C THR A 826 16.13 -5.53 -34.75
N PHE A 827 16.41 -5.57 -36.04
CA PHE A 827 15.71 -6.40 -37.02
C PHE A 827 16.67 -7.46 -37.55
N PHE A 828 16.33 -8.73 -37.36
CA PHE A 828 17.16 -9.87 -37.73
C PHE A 828 16.85 -10.36 -39.15
N GLU A 829 17.78 -11.14 -39.71
CA GLU A 829 17.62 -11.72 -41.05
C GLU A 829 16.42 -12.68 -41.17
N ASP A 830 16.10 -13.39 -40.07
CA ASP A 830 14.91 -14.25 -39.95
C ASP A 830 13.59 -13.47 -39.78
N ARG A 831 13.64 -12.13 -39.94
CA ARG A 831 12.53 -11.18 -39.81
C ARG A 831 11.94 -11.04 -38.40
N THR A 832 12.59 -11.59 -37.38
CA THR A 832 12.22 -11.30 -35.99
C THR A 832 12.78 -9.95 -35.52
N VAL A 833 12.17 -9.35 -34.50
CA VAL A 833 12.60 -8.07 -33.91
C VAL A 833 12.95 -8.22 -32.43
N SER A 834 13.79 -7.32 -31.92
CA SER A 834 14.10 -7.24 -30.50
C SER A 834 14.32 -5.80 -30.03
N PHE A 835 14.01 -5.57 -28.75
CA PHE A 835 14.16 -4.31 -28.02
C PHE A 835 15.15 -4.43 -26.85
N ASP A 836 15.94 -5.50 -26.82
CA ASP A 836 16.79 -5.85 -25.68
C ASP A 836 18.14 -5.12 -25.69
N ASN A 837 18.87 -5.28 -24.58
CA ASN A 837 20.21 -4.72 -24.43
C ASN A 837 21.21 -5.40 -25.36
N ARG A 838 22.12 -4.62 -25.93
CA ARG A 838 23.18 -5.13 -26.80
C ARG A 838 24.56 -5.19 -26.15
N SER A 839 25.37 -6.15 -26.59
CA SER A 839 26.81 -6.22 -26.33
C SER A 839 27.59 -6.42 -27.64
N PHE A 840 28.89 -6.13 -27.65
CA PHE A 840 29.75 -6.32 -28.82
C PHE A 840 31.11 -6.87 -28.43
N THR A 841 31.58 -7.84 -29.21
CA THR A 841 32.95 -8.36 -29.24
C THR A 841 33.40 -8.51 -30.69
N GLY A 842 34.66 -8.18 -30.97
CA GLY A 842 35.26 -8.38 -32.29
C GLY A 842 36.65 -8.98 -32.15
N TYR A 843 37.04 -9.87 -33.05
CA TYR A 843 38.34 -10.52 -33.00
C TYR A 843 39.04 -10.51 -34.35
N LEU A 844 40.35 -10.29 -34.32
CA LEU A 844 41.27 -10.64 -35.40
C LEU A 844 42.02 -11.91 -34.98
N LYS A 845 41.84 -13.00 -35.72
CA LYS A 845 42.59 -14.25 -35.57
C LYS A 845 43.85 -14.22 -36.42
N VAL A 846 44.99 -14.33 -35.75
CA VAL A 846 46.31 -14.47 -36.37
C VAL A 846 46.92 -15.77 -35.88
N ASN A 847 47.17 -16.71 -36.79
CA ASN A 847 47.49 -18.09 -36.45
C ASN A 847 46.41 -18.68 -35.50
N ASP A 848 46.80 -19.22 -34.34
CA ASP A 848 45.89 -19.78 -33.33
C ASP A 848 45.51 -18.78 -32.22
N THR A 849 45.85 -17.49 -32.37
CA THR A 849 45.61 -16.45 -31.34
C THR A 849 44.53 -15.47 -31.77
N ASP A 850 43.55 -15.23 -30.89
CA ASP A 850 42.47 -14.25 -31.06
C ASP A 850 42.83 -12.92 -30.39
N TYR A 851 42.88 -11.86 -31.19
CA TYR A 851 43.15 -10.49 -30.75
C TYR A 851 41.85 -9.69 -30.75
N GLU A 852 41.32 -9.40 -29.56
CA GLU A 852 40.06 -8.65 -29.43
C GLU A 852 40.22 -7.19 -29.86
N TYR A 853 39.18 -6.64 -30.50
CA TYR A 853 38.98 -5.21 -30.70
C TYR A 853 37.59 -4.80 -30.21
N TYR A 854 37.47 -3.57 -29.73
CA TYR A 854 36.36 -3.20 -28.85
C TYR A 854 35.36 -2.21 -29.43
N SER A 855 35.69 -1.60 -30.56
CA SER A 855 34.89 -0.58 -31.22
C SER A 855 35.11 -0.58 -32.74
N VAL A 856 34.17 0.03 -33.46
CA VAL A 856 34.24 0.20 -34.91
C VAL A 856 33.95 1.64 -35.26
N ASN A 857 34.83 2.23 -36.06
CA ASN A 857 34.82 3.63 -36.49
C ASN A 857 34.76 4.65 -35.33
N ASP A 858 35.28 4.28 -34.15
CA ASP A 858 35.36 5.20 -33.01
C ASP A 858 36.60 6.11 -33.12
N THR A 859 36.43 7.38 -32.77
CA THR A 859 37.46 8.43 -32.85
C THR A 859 38.19 8.66 -31.54
N ILE A 860 37.71 8.07 -30.43
CA ILE A 860 38.19 8.38 -29.06
C ILE A 860 39.46 7.61 -28.69
N VAL A 861 39.96 6.70 -29.54
CA VAL A 861 41.10 5.81 -29.24
C VAL A 861 42.43 6.55 -29.21
N ARG A 862 42.59 7.52 -28.30
CA ARG A 862 43.84 8.19 -27.90
C ARG A 862 44.28 9.39 -28.73
N LEU A 863 43.38 10.38 -28.93
CA LEU A 863 43.89 11.74 -29.11
C LEU A 863 44.70 12.21 -27.88
N ASN A 864 44.47 11.63 -26.69
CA ASN A 864 45.10 12.04 -25.41
C ASN A 864 45.51 10.87 -24.47
N ASN A 865 45.71 9.64 -24.96
CA ASN A 865 46.20 8.50 -24.17
C ASN A 865 45.40 8.14 -22.88
N THR A 866 44.09 8.41 -22.86
CA THR A 866 43.31 8.53 -21.61
C THR A 866 42.30 7.41 -21.31
N ASP A 867 41.96 6.54 -22.29
CA ASP A 867 40.86 5.58 -22.15
C ASP A 867 41.29 4.11 -22.31
N GLY A 868 40.85 3.25 -21.39
CA GLY A 868 41.38 1.91 -21.08
C GLY A 868 41.06 0.76 -22.06
N TYR A 869 41.23 0.96 -23.36
CA TYR A 869 41.23 -0.12 -24.37
C TYR A 869 42.29 0.15 -25.46
N ASP A 870 42.69 -0.89 -26.21
CA ASP A 870 43.92 -0.89 -26.99
C ASP A 870 43.76 -1.21 -28.49
N ALA A 871 42.54 -1.50 -28.97
CA ALA A 871 42.27 -1.84 -30.37
C ALA A 871 40.89 -1.35 -30.89
N ASN A 872 40.88 -0.72 -32.07
CA ASN A 872 39.69 -0.24 -32.79
C ASN A 872 39.80 -0.54 -34.29
N LEU A 873 38.66 -0.88 -34.88
CA LEU A 873 38.56 -1.18 -36.30
C LEU A 873 38.00 0.04 -37.07
N TYR A 874 38.65 0.44 -38.14
CA TYR A 874 38.13 1.40 -39.12
C TYR A 874 37.75 0.68 -40.40
N THR A 875 36.64 1.09 -41.01
CA THR A 875 36.07 0.52 -42.24
C THR A 875 35.96 1.60 -43.32
N SER A 876 35.47 1.24 -44.51
CA SER A 876 35.23 2.19 -45.61
C SER A 876 34.29 3.35 -45.28
N ARG A 877 33.52 3.23 -44.19
CA ARG A 877 32.65 4.29 -43.68
C ARG A 877 33.43 5.41 -43.00
N PHE A 878 34.65 5.16 -42.53
CA PHE A 878 35.49 6.13 -41.85
C PHE A 878 36.59 6.66 -42.79
N ARG A 879 36.33 7.79 -43.44
CA ARG A 879 37.22 8.37 -44.46
C ARG A 879 38.19 9.39 -43.88
N LYS A 880 39.34 9.59 -44.51
CA LYS A 880 40.31 10.65 -44.16
C LYS A 880 39.67 12.03 -44.22
N GLU A 881 39.02 12.32 -45.33
CA GLU A 881 38.27 13.55 -45.59
C GLU A 881 36.84 13.14 -45.98
N PRO A 882 35.94 12.92 -45.01
CA PRO A 882 34.58 12.49 -45.33
C PRO A 882 33.75 13.58 -46.03
N HIS A 883 34.08 14.85 -45.81
CA HIS A 883 33.53 15.99 -46.53
C HIS A 883 34.64 16.99 -46.86
N PRO A 884 34.50 17.79 -47.93
CA PRO A 884 35.51 18.78 -48.30
C PRO A 884 35.90 19.71 -47.15
N GLY A 885 37.19 19.72 -46.81
CA GLY A 885 37.77 20.54 -45.74
C GLY A 885 37.54 20.00 -44.32
N ILE A 886 36.98 18.80 -44.19
CA ILE A 886 36.69 18.15 -42.91
C ILE A 886 37.48 16.85 -42.85
N TYR A 887 38.26 16.67 -41.78
CA TYR A 887 39.15 15.52 -41.64
C TYR A 887 38.79 14.69 -40.41
N ASN A 888 38.85 13.37 -40.56
CA ASN A 888 38.75 12.44 -39.44
C ASN A 888 40.14 12.22 -38.83
N PRO A 889 40.39 12.64 -37.57
CA PRO A 889 41.66 12.47 -36.91
C PRO A 889 41.77 11.04 -36.37
N VAL A 890 42.97 10.50 -36.46
CA VAL A 890 43.34 9.20 -35.90
C VAL A 890 44.72 9.38 -35.27
N GLY A 891 44.90 8.92 -34.03
CA GLY A 891 46.19 9.02 -33.34
C GLY A 891 47.25 8.19 -34.06
N SER A 892 48.34 8.83 -34.50
CA SER A 892 49.38 8.18 -35.32
C SER A 892 50.34 7.28 -34.52
N ASP A 893 50.40 7.42 -33.19
CA ASP A 893 51.25 6.59 -32.31
C ASP A 893 50.60 5.21 -32.04
N ALA A 894 50.49 4.40 -33.08
CA ALA A 894 49.86 3.08 -33.07
C ALA A 894 50.42 2.17 -34.18
N LEU A 895 50.19 0.86 -34.04
CA LEU A 895 50.32 -0.08 -35.16
C LEU A 895 49.01 -0.08 -35.94
N PHE A 896 49.09 0.07 -37.25
CA PHE A 896 47.97 -0.07 -38.16
C PHE A 896 48.14 -1.30 -39.02
N VAL A 897 47.21 -2.24 -38.92
CA VAL A 897 47.12 -3.42 -39.78
C VAL A 897 45.99 -3.18 -40.77
N VAL A 898 46.32 -3.13 -42.06
CA VAL A 898 45.33 -3.01 -43.14
C VAL A 898 45.07 -4.39 -43.71
N GLY A 899 43.81 -4.79 -43.76
CA GLY A 899 43.41 -6.07 -44.32
C GLY A 899 42.28 -5.95 -45.32
N ARG A 900 42.15 -6.99 -46.16
CA ARG A 900 41.08 -7.12 -47.14
C ARG A 900 40.41 -8.48 -46.99
N CYS A 901 39.12 -8.48 -46.72
CA CYS A 901 38.27 -9.66 -46.71
C CYS A 901 37.88 -10.07 -48.13
N SER A 902 37.52 -11.34 -48.33
CA SER A 902 36.94 -11.82 -49.61
C SER A 902 35.56 -11.24 -49.91
N GLN A 903 34.84 -10.81 -48.88
CA GLN A 903 33.52 -10.20 -48.94
C GLN A 903 33.38 -9.16 -47.82
N GLN A 904 32.33 -8.33 -47.89
CA GLN A 904 32.05 -7.35 -46.84
C GLN A 904 31.77 -8.05 -45.51
N MET A 905 32.39 -7.58 -44.43
CA MET A 905 32.16 -8.12 -43.09
C MET A 905 30.79 -7.68 -42.57
N THR A 906 30.02 -8.65 -42.07
CA THR A 906 28.73 -8.45 -41.39
C THR A 906 28.77 -9.02 -39.98
N VAL A 907 27.95 -8.46 -39.09
CA VAL A 907 27.86 -8.92 -37.70
C VAL A 907 27.18 -10.28 -37.60
N ASN A 908 27.68 -11.12 -36.69
CA ASN A 908 27.15 -12.46 -36.40
C ASN A 908 27.16 -13.43 -37.61
N ASP A 909 28.05 -13.20 -38.58
CA ASP A 909 28.25 -14.06 -39.76
C ASP A 909 29.57 -14.85 -39.69
N GLY A 910 29.98 -15.20 -38.48
CA GLY A 910 31.18 -16.00 -38.25
C GLY A 910 32.48 -15.29 -38.63
N TRP A 911 33.46 -16.07 -39.10
CA TRP A 911 34.82 -15.61 -39.40
C TRP A 911 35.01 -15.35 -40.89
N PHE A 912 35.46 -14.14 -41.23
CA PHE A 912 35.79 -13.71 -42.59
C PHE A 912 37.28 -13.91 -42.85
N ASP A 913 37.61 -14.63 -43.92
CA ASP A 913 38.98 -14.78 -44.37
C ASP A 913 39.47 -13.46 -45.00
N ALA A 914 40.67 -13.04 -44.59
CA ALA A 914 41.27 -11.80 -45.02
C ALA A 914 42.77 -11.94 -45.28
N THR A 915 43.32 -11.04 -46.09
CA THR A 915 44.76 -10.92 -46.34
C THR A 915 45.25 -9.57 -45.84
N VAL A 916 46.37 -9.55 -45.12
CA VAL A 916 47.04 -8.31 -44.71
C VAL A 916 47.64 -7.63 -45.94
N THR A 917 47.17 -6.43 -46.27
CA THR A 917 47.59 -5.68 -47.47
C THR A 917 48.60 -4.59 -47.17
N ALA A 918 48.63 -4.06 -45.94
CA ALA A 918 49.64 -3.13 -45.48
C ALA A 918 49.81 -3.21 -43.96
N ILE A 919 51.01 -2.87 -43.48
CA ILE A 919 51.28 -2.63 -42.07
C ILE A 919 52.00 -1.28 -41.98
N VAL A 920 51.46 -0.37 -41.18
CA VAL A 920 52.05 0.94 -40.91
C VAL A 920 52.32 1.02 -39.40
N ASP A 921 53.59 1.14 -39.02
CA ASP A 921 53.99 1.16 -37.62
C ASP A 921 54.39 2.57 -37.20
N GLY A 922 53.46 3.29 -36.58
CA GLY A 922 53.67 4.64 -36.06
C GLY A 922 54.11 4.68 -34.60
N ARG A 923 54.26 3.52 -33.95
CA ARG A 923 54.59 3.42 -32.53
C ARG A 923 55.94 4.05 -32.21
N ASN A 924 56.11 4.47 -30.97
CA ASN A 924 57.34 5.07 -30.45
C ASN A 924 57.69 6.41 -31.13
N GLY A 925 56.68 7.17 -31.56
CA GLY A 925 56.85 8.50 -32.14
C GLY A 925 57.33 8.51 -33.61
N ALA A 926 57.14 7.41 -34.35
CA ALA A 926 57.43 7.39 -35.77
C ALA A 926 56.40 8.25 -36.54
N SER A 927 56.91 9.16 -37.39
CA SER A 927 56.05 9.98 -38.25
C SER A 927 55.52 9.12 -39.41
N VAL A 928 54.24 8.78 -39.37
CA VAL A 928 53.57 7.94 -40.37
C VAL A 928 52.31 8.59 -40.91
N GLU A 929 51.95 8.27 -42.16
CA GLU A 929 50.61 8.56 -42.67
C GLU A 929 49.65 7.48 -42.21
N VAL A 930 48.59 7.86 -41.49
CA VAL A 930 47.54 6.94 -41.06
C VAL A 930 46.83 6.36 -42.28
N PRO A 931 46.70 5.02 -42.40
CA PRO A 931 45.97 4.42 -43.49
C PRO A 931 44.45 4.59 -43.32
N PHE A 932 43.77 4.88 -44.44
CA PHE A 932 42.31 4.88 -44.56
C PHE A 932 41.92 4.01 -45.75
N VAL A 933 40.74 3.39 -45.69
CA VAL A 933 40.26 2.44 -46.70
C VAL A 933 38.99 2.95 -47.39
N SER A 934 38.81 2.55 -48.65
CA SER A 934 37.66 2.94 -49.48
C SER A 934 36.71 1.81 -49.82
N GLU A 935 37.22 0.60 -49.93
CA GLU A 935 36.45 -0.58 -50.34
C GLU A 935 35.76 -1.20 -49.13
N LYS A 936 34.51 -1.66 -49.29
CA LYS A 936 33.73 -2.27 -48.20
C LYS A 936 34.31 -3.58 -47.66
N THR A 937 35.21 -4.20 -48.42
CA THR A 937 35.96 -5.40 -48.03
C THR A 937 37.19 -5.08 -47.18
N ASP A 938 37.61 -3.82 -47.16
CA ASP A 938 38.87 -3.41 -46.56
C ASP A 938 38.64 -2.83 -45.16
N TRP A 939 39.62 -3.05 -44.29
CA TRP A 939 39.58 -2.58 -42.92
C TRP A 939 40.97 -2.17 -42.44
N VAL A 940 41.00 -1.30 -41.43
CA VAL A 940 42.22 -0.88 -40.73
C VAL A 940 42.03 -1.15 -39.24
N LEU A 941 42.84 -2.03 -38.68
CA LEU A 941 42.89 -2.25 -37.24
C LEU A 941 44.00 -1.36 -36.65
N GLN A 942 43.60 -0.36 -35.86
CA GLN A 942 44.52 0.44 -35.05
C GLN A 942 44.73 -0.27 -33.72
N VAL A 943 45.98 -0.56 -33.36
CA VAL A 943 46.34 -1.28 -32.14
C VAL A 943 47.49 -0.60 -31.41
N THR A 944 47.45 -0.61 -30.09
CA THR A 944 48.46 0.00 -29.23
C THR A 944 48.91 -0.95 -28.11
N GLY A 945 49.91 -0.54 -27.31
CA GLY A 945 50.38 -1.31 -26.16
C GLY A 945 51.01 -2.67 -26.51
N GLU A 946 50.94 -3.61 -25.56
CA GLU A 946 51.50 -4.96 -25.71
C GLU A 946 50.88 -5.74 -26.87
N LYS A 947 49.57 -5.53 -27.11
CA LYS A 947 48.85 -6.15 -28.24
C LYS A 947 49.46 -5.75 -29.58
N ALA A 948 49.84 -4.48 -29.73
CA ALA A 948 50.52 -4.01 -30.92
C ALA A 948 51.92 -4.61 -31.07
N ALA A 949 52.66 -4.80 -29.95
CA ALA A 949 53.96 -5.46 -29.98
C ALA A 949 53.85 -6.92 -30.44
N ALA A 950 52.84 -7.64 -29.96
CA ALA A 950 52.56 -9.01 -30.37
C ALA A 950 52.19 -9.10 -31.86
N LEU A 951 51.27 -8.25 -32.33
CA LEU A 951 50.83 -8.26 -33.73
C LEU A 951 51.94 -7.85 -34.70
N ALA A 952 52.75 -6.86 -34.36
CA ALA A 952 53.89 -6.45 -35.20
C ALA A 952 54.95 -7.55 -35.34
N ALA A 953 55.13 -8.39 -34.32
CA ALA A 953 56.03 -9.53 -34.37
C ALA A 953 55.44 -10.73 -35.13
N ALA A 954 54.10 -10.87 -35.15
CA ALA A 954 53.39 -12.02 -35.71
C ALA A 954 52.98 -11.85 -37.17
N LEU A 955 52.82 -10.61 -37.66
CA LEU A 955 52.26 -10.33 -38.99
C LEU A 955 53.27 -9.75 -39.97
N LYS A 956 53.13 -10.12 -41.24
CA LYS A 956 53.72 -9.45 -42.41
C LYS A 956 52.67 -9.25 -43.50
N VAL A 957 52.93 -8.31 -44.42
CA VAL A 957 52.09 -8.12 -45.61
C VAL A 957 52.01 -9.42 -46.41
N GLY A 958 50.81 -9.80 -46.82
CA GLY A 958 50.49 -11.05 -47.50
C GLY A 958 50.01 -12.19 -46.60
N ASP A 959 50.08 -12.04 -45.27
CA ASP A 959 49.60 -13.07 -44.35
C ASP A 959 48.08 -13.25 -44.43
N ALA A 960 47.64 -14.51 -44.34
CA ALA A 960 46.23 -14.86 -44.18
C ALA A 960 45.82 -14.72 -42.71
N VAL A 961 44.74 -14.01 -42.47
CA VAL A 961 44.15 -13.77 -41.15
C VAL A 961 42.63 -13.99 -41.23
N ARG A 962 41.95 -14.10 -40.10
CA ARG A 962 40.48 -14.10 -40.07
C ARG A 962 39.98 -13.01 -39.15
N ILE A 963 38.85 -12.39 -39.47
CA ILE A 963 38.25 -11.33 -38.64
C ILE A 963 36.77 -11.59 -38.44
N ASN A 964 36.22 -11.21 -37.28
CA ASN A 964 34.78 -11.28 -37.03
C ASN A 964 34.29 -10.10 -36.19
N ALA A 965 32.97 -9.87 -36.27
CA ALA A 965 32.25 -8.91 -35.46
C ALA A 965 31.00 -9.60 -34.89
N ASN A 966 30.86 -9.64 -33.56
CA ASN A 966 29.75 -10.30 -32.89
C ASN A 966 28.96 -9.32 -32.03
N VAL A 967 27.64 -9.37 -32.12
CA VAL A 967 26.70 -8.55 -31.37
C VAL A 967 25.65 -9.45 -30.72
N SER A 968 25.61 -9.50 -29.40
CA SER A 968 24.50 -10.16 -28.70
C SER A 968 23.38 -9.17 -28.42
N ILE A 969 22.13 -9.61 -28.56
CA ILE A 969 20.92 -8.87 -28.17
C ILE A 969 20.20 -9.70 -27.10
N GLY A 970 20.28 -9.28 -25.84
CA GLY A 970 19.90 -10.13 -24.72
C GLY A 970 20.72 -11.43 -24.73
N SER A 971 20.01 -12.56 -24.71
CA SER A 971 20.60 -13.91 -24.82
C SER A 971 20.77 -14.41 -26.26
N VAL A 972 20.41 -13.60 -27.27
CA VAL A 972 20.35 -14.04 -28.67
C VAL A 972 21.53 -13.49 -29.46
N SER A 973 22.13 -14.34 -30.31
CA SER A 973 23.12 -13.95 -31.32
C SER A 973 22.66 -14.51 -32.68
N LYS A 974 22.07 -13.66 -33.50
CA LYS A 974 21.53 -13.95 -34.84
C LYS A 974 22.06 -12.94 -35.84
N GLN A 975 22.13 -13.26 -37.12
CA GLN A 975 22.45 -12.26 -38.15
C GLN A 975 21.48 -11.07 -38.09
N ILE A 976 22.05 -9.87 -38.08
CA ILE A 976 21.32 -8.60 -37.91
C ILE A 976 21.25 -7.93 -39.28
N ILE A 977 20.03 -7.57 -39.72
CA ILE A 977 19.85 -6.69 -40.87
C ILE A 977 20.15 -5.25 -40.44
N MET A 978 19.51 -4.78 -39.36
CA MET A 978 19.75 -3.43 -38.88
C MET A 978 19.63 -3.33 -37.36
N HIS A 979 20.35 -2.37 -36.80
CA HIS A 979 20.24 -1.99 -35.40
C HIS A 979 20.42 -0.49 -35.22
N ASN A 980 19.54 0.12 -34.43
CA ASN A 980 19.69 1.47 -33.91
C ASN A 980 19.57 1.47 -32.39
N SER A 981 20.52 2.10 -31.72
CA SER A 981 20.45 2.31 -30.27
C SER A 981 19.41 3.35 -29.87
N SER A 982 18.89 3.19 -28.67
CA SER A 982 17.83 4.00 -28.08
C SER A 982 18.15 4.32 -26.63
N MET A 983 17.39 5.22 -25.99
CA MET A 983 17.62 5.59 -24.60
C MET A 983 16.86 4.64 -23.64
N TYR A 984 15.53 4.72 -23.63
CA TYR A 984 14.71 3.96 -22.68
C TYR A 984 13.76 2.99 -23.39
N ARG A 985 13.68 1.76 -22.86
CA ARG A 985 12.58 0.82 -23.11
C ARG A 985 11.51 1.03 -22.05
N PHE A 986 10.57 1.93 -22.30
CA PHE A 986 9.56 2.36 -21.33
C PHE A 986 8.32 1.44 -21.31
N LEU A 987 8.07 0.71 -22.41
CA LEU A 987 7.07 -0.34 -22.48
C LEU A 987 7.78 -1.67 -22.69
N ASN A 988 7.65 -2.58 -21.74
CA ASN A 988 8.37 -3.85 -21.71
C ASN A 988 7.42 -5.00 -21.37
N GLY A 989 7.16 -5.87 -22.35
CA GLY A 989 6.27 -7.01 -22.14
C GLY A 989 4.86 -6.61 -21.70
N GLY A 990 4.31 -5.54 -22.27
CA GLY A 990 3.00 -4.97 -21.88
C GLY A 990 3.01 -4.14 -20.60
N ASN A 991 4.13 -4.10 -19.87
CA ASN A 991 4.23 -3.43 -18.57
C ASN A 991 4.99 -2.10 -18.67
N TRP A 992 4.62 -1.18 -17.78
CA TRP A 992 5.34 0.07 -17.55
C TRP A 992 6.72 -0.20 -16.96
N ASN A 993 7.75 0.32 -17.61
CA ASN A 993 9.11 0.33 -17.08
C ASN A 993 9.49 1.76 -16.71
N ALA A 994 9.49 2.05 -15.41
CA ALA A 994 9.53 3.40 -14.87
C ALA A 994 10.73 4.23 -15.37
N VAL A 995 10.43 5.42 -15.88
CA VAL A 995 11.41 6.45 -16.24
C VAL A 995 11.10 7.70 -15.43
N ASN A 996 12.07 8.16 -14.64
CA ASN A 996 11.90 9.34 -13.79
C ASN A 996 12.18 10.64 -14.57
N ASP A 997 11.28 10.97 -15.50
CA ASP A 997 11.32 12.22 -16.29
C ASP A 997 9.89 12.64 -16.66
N ALA A 998 9.44 13.75 -16.08
CA ALA A 998 8.10 14.31 -16.29
C ALA A 998 8.06 15.33 -17.45
N THR A 999 9.15 15.53 -18.18
CA THR A 999 9.25 16.55 -19.23
C THR A 999 8.36 16.20 -20.42
N LEU A 1000 7.46 17.12 -20.77
CA LEU A 1000 6.71 17.05 -22.03
C LEU A 1000 7.62 17.43 -23.18
N MET A 1001 7.86 16.51 -24.11
CA MET A 1001 8.74 16.77 -25.24
C MET A 1001 8.31 16.05 -26.51
N PRO A 1002 8.67 16.59 -27.70
CA PRO A 1002 8.56 15.83 -28.94
C PRO A 1002 9.35 14.52 -28.82
N ALA A 1003 8.81 13.46 -29.39
CA ALA A 1003 9.38 12.12 -29.26
C ALA A 1003 9.26 11.33 -30.55
N THR A 1004 10.32 10.58 -30.86
CA THR A 1004 10.29 9.52 -31.86
C THR A 1004 10.41 8.18 -31.16
N CYS A 1005 9.53 7.26 -31.47
CA CYS A 1005 9.42 5.96 -30.83
C CYS A 1005 9.27 4.87 -31.88
N ILE A 1006 9.63 3.65 -31.49
CA ILE A 1006 9.32 2.44 -32.24
C ILE A 1006 8.86 1.38 -31.27
N GLY A 1007 7.89 0.57 -31.69
CA GLY A 1007 7.43 -0.58 -30.93
C GLY A 1007 6.91 -1.69 -31.81
N ALA A 1008 6.68 -2.84 -31.19
CA ALA A 1008 6.07 -4.00 -31.84
C ALA A 1008 4.93 -4.57 -31.00
N ASP A 1009 3.99 -5.23 -31.68
CA ASP A 1009 2.97 -6.07 -31.06
C ASP A 1009 3.59 -7.24 -30.28
N GLN A 1010 2.76 -8.01 -29.56
CA GLN A 1010 3.24 -9.13 -28.74
C GLN A 1010 3.92 -10.23 -29.58
N ALA A 1011 3.46 -10.45 -30.81
CA ALA A 1011 4.01 -11.45 -31.71
C ALA A 1011 5.30 -10.99 -32.43
N GLY A 1012 5.62 -9.69 -32.39
CA GLY A 1012 6.73 -9.12 -33.16
C GLY A 1012 6.47 -9.09 -34.67
N THR A 1013 5.22 -9.23 -35.08
CA THR A 1013 4.78 -9.29 -36.49
C THR A 1013 4.38 -7.94 -37.04
N THR A 1014 3.96 -7.01 -36.18
CA THR A 1014 3.62 -5.63 -36.57
C THR A 1014 4.53 -4.66 -35.85
N VAL A 1015 5.20 -3.80 -36.60
CA VAL A 1015 6.06 -2.72 -36.07
C VAL A 1015 5.41 -1.38 -36.34
N LYS A 1016 5.42 -0.50 -35.34
CA LYS A 1016 4.92 0.88 -35.47
C LYS A 1016 6.02 1.89 -35.21
N LEU A 1017 6.23 2.78 -36.18
CA LEU A 1017 7.10 3.94 -36.09
C LEU A 1017 6.22 5.12 -35.69
N VAL A 1018 6.52 5.77 -34.56
CA VAL A 1018 5.63 6.75 -33.94
C VAL A 1018 6.38 8.08 -33.72
N CYS A 1019 5.82 9.18 -34.21
CA CYS A 1019 6.28 10.53 -33.92
C CYS A 1019 5.21 11.31 -33.16
N VAL A 1020 5.65 12.00 -32.12
CA VAL A 1020 4.84 12.88 -31.27
C VAL A 1020 5.41 14.28 -31.41
N ASP A 1021 4.62 15.20 -31.97
CA ASP A 1021 5.02 16.60 -32.09
C ASP A 1021 5.09 17.27 -30.70
N GLY A 1022 5.70 18.46 -30.61
CA GLY A 1022 5.77 19.14 -29.32
C GLY A 1022 6.33 20.56 -29.38
N ARG A 1023 6.40 21.22 -28.21
CA ARG A 1023 6.91 22.60 -28.03
C ARG A 1023 6.11 23.68 -28.77
N THR A 1024 4.83 23.42 -29.05
CA THR A 1024 3.91 24.43 -29.57
C THR A 1024 2.62 24.45 -28.74
N SER A 1025 1.77 25.45 -28.93
CA SER A 1025 0.48 25.53 -28.23
C SER A 1025 -0.54 24.47 -28.67
N ILE A 1026 -0.36 23.88 -29.85
CA ILE A 1026 -1.23 22.82 -30.39
C ILE A 1026 -0.64 21.41 -30.23
N ASP A 1027 0.66 21.34 -29.91
CA ASP A 1027 1.40 20.09 -29.66
C ASP A 1027 2.34 20.34 -28.47
N THR A 1028 1.97 19.84 -27.29
CA THR A 1028 2.77 20.07 -26.08
C THR A 1028 4.02 19.20 -26.02
N GLY A 1029 4.00 18.03 -26.65
CA GLY A 1029 4.89 16.91 -26.38
C GLY A 1029 4.29 15.99 -25.32
N MET A 1030 4.91 14.82 -25.14
CA MET A 1030 4.53 13.83 -24.14
C MET A 1030 5.69 13.50 -23.21
N ASN A 1031 5.38 13.18 -21.95
CA ASN A 1031 6.32 12.54 -21.03
C ASN A 1031 6.33 11.01 -21.23
N TYR A 1032 7.19 10.28 -20.50
CA TYR A 1032 7.28 8.83 -20.69
C TYR A 1032 6.02 8.05 -20.28
N TRP A 1033 5.27 8.52 -19.26
CA TRP A 1033 4.02 7.87 -18.85
C TRP A 1033 2.96 7.97 -19.94
N GLN A 1034 2.82 9.17 -20.52
CA GLN A 1034 1.90 9.43 -21.61
C GLN A 1034 2.29 8.66 -22.88
N LEU A 1035 3.59 8.55 -23.17
CA LEU A 1035 4.10 7.68 -24.24
C LEU A 1035 3.74 6.22 -23.97
N TYR A 1036 3.97 5.71 -22.77
CA TYR A 1036 3.60 4.34 -22.39
C TYR A 1036 2.12 4.04 -22.64
N MET A 1037 1.23 4.89 -22.13
CA MET A 1037 -0.22 4.72 -22.31
C MET A 1037 -0.62 4.80 -23.78
N THR A 1038 -0.04 5.73 -24.53
CA THR A 1038 -0.28 5.86 -25.99
C THR A 1038 0.20 4.62 -26.75
N MET A 1039 1.41 4.13 -26.48
CA MET A 1039 1.95 2.94 -27.15
C MET A 1039 1.14 1.68 -26.82
N LYS A 1040 0.74 1.51 -25.56
CA LYS A 1040 -0.12 0.40 -25.14
C LYS A 1040 -1.45 0.44 -25.89
N LYS A 1041 -2.08 1.62 -25.99
CA LYS A 1041 -3.34 1.83 -26.72
C LYS A 1041 -3.19 1.60 -28.23
N LEU A 1042 -2.00 1.85 -28.80
CA LEU A 1042 -1.66 1.48 -30.19
C LEU A 1042 -1.49 -0.03 -30.40
N GLY A 1043 -1.64 -0.86 -29.36
CA GLY A 1043 -1.52 -2.32 -29.43
C GLY A 1043 -0.08 -2.82 -29.32
N LEU A 1044 0.84 -1.99 -28.84
CA LEU A 1044 2.24 -2.36 -28.70
C LEU A 1044 2.47 -3.12 -27.38
N HIS A 1045 3.38 -4.08 -27.43
CA HIS A 1045 3.80 -4.87 -26.27
C HIS A 1045 5.22 -4.51 -25.82
N ASN A 1046 6.05 -4.00 -26.74
CA ASN A 1046 7.36 -3.43 -26.44
C ASN A 1046 7.51 -2.09 -27.18
N ALA A 1047 8.08 -1.09 -26.52
CA ALA A 1047 8.43 0.18 -27.17
C ALA A 1047 9.65 0.85 -26.53
N ILE A 1048 10.42 1.52 -27.38
CA ILE A 1048 11.61 2.31 -27.01
C ILE A 1048 11.51 3.73 -27.57
N ARG A 1049 12.25 4.66 -26.97
CA ARG A 1049 12.32 6.07 -27.39
C ARG A 1049 13.67 6.41 -28.05
N PHE A 1050 13.63 6.78 -29.32
CA PHE A 1050 14.77 7.32 -30.08
C PHE A 1050 15.04 8.79 -29.75
N ASP A 1051 15.97 9.42 -30.46
CA ASP A 1051 16.21 10.85 -30.32
C ASP A 1051 14.93 11.64 -30.62
N GLY A 1052 14.69 12.70 -29.84
CA GLY A 1052 13.46 13.46 -29.85
C GLY A 1052 13.71 14.96 -29.96
N GLY A 1053 12.79 15.76 -29.42
CA GLY A 1053 12.90 17.21 -29.53
C GLY A 1053 12.90 17.65 -31.01
N GLY A 1054 13.84 18.51 -31.39
CA GLY A 1054 13.92 19.04 -32.77
C GLY A 1054 14.30 18.02 -33.83
N SER A 1055 14.81 16.85 -33.43
CA SER A 1055 15.11 15.75 -34.36
C SER A 1055 13.84 15.02 -34.82
N THR A 1056 12.75 15.10 -34.05
CA THR A 1056 11.50 14.36 -34.27
C THR A 1056 10.90 14.65 -35.64
N THR A 1057 11.03 13.68 -36.55
CA THR A 1057 10.56 13.81 -37.94
C THR A 1057 10.06 12.47 -38.45
N LEU A 1058 8.90 12.49 -39.12
CA LEU A 1058 8.33 11.39 -39.89
C LEU A 1058 8.16 11.84 -41.34
N TRP A 1059 8.64 11.03 -42.27
CA TRP A 1059 8.51 11.25 -43.71
C TRP A 1059 7.68 10.12 -44.33
N LYS A 1060 6.86 10.45 -45.34
CA LYS A 1060 6.10 9.46 -46.10
C LYS A 1060 6.12 9.76 -47.60
N TRP A 1061 6.00 8.71 -48.40
CA TRP A 1061 5.80 8.78 -49.85
C TRP A 1061 4.33 8.51 -50.18
N GLU A 1062 3.66 9.48 -50.80
CA GLU A 1062 2.25 9.39 -51.15
C GLU A 1062 1.98 10.17 -52.45
N ASN A 1063 1.09 9.67 -53.31
CA ASN A 1063 0.68 10.36 -54.54
C ASN A 1063 1.84 10.80 -55.46
N GLY A 1064 2.93 10.02 -55.50
CA GLY A 1064 4.10 10.28 -56.35
C GLY A 1064 5.09 11.32 -55.82
N ALA A 1065 4.92 11.78 -54.57
CA ALA A 1065 5.85 12.71 -53.93
C ALA A 1065 6.14 12.32 -52.47
N GLY A 1066 7.31 12.74 -51.99
CA GLY A 1066 7.73 12.57 -50.60
C GLY A 1066 7.52 13.83 -49.80
N ALA A 1067 6.99 13.71 -48.57
CA ALA A 1067 6.80 14.84 -47.68
C ALA A 1067 6.95 14.46 -46.21
N ILE A 1068 7.32 15.44 -45.39
CA ILE A 1068 7.24 15.35 -43.94
C ILE A 1068 5.76 15.29 -43.55
N ALA A 1069 5.39 14.30 -42.75
CA ALA A 1069 4.02 14.09 -42.30
C ALA A 1069 3.70 14.79 -40.97
N ASN A 1070 4.69 14.95 -40.10
CA ASN A 1070 4.53 15.65 -38.81
C ASN A 1070 4.98 17.12 -38.89
N ARG A 1071 4.96 17.83 -37.77
CA ARG A 1071 5.43 19.22 -37.66
C ARG A 1071 6.73 19.30 -36.82
N PRO A 1072 7.91 19.31 -37.46
CA PRO A 1072 9.18 19.53 -36.77
C PRO A 1072 9.15 20.80 -35.90
N CYS A 1073 9.60 20.70 -34.65
CA CYS A 1073 9.46 21.79 -33.69
C CYS A 1073 10.52 22.90 -33.83
N ASP A 1074 11.62 22.64 -34.55
CA ASP A 1074 12.66 23.63 -34.75
C ASP A 1074 12.16 24.74 -35.69
N SER A 1075 12.38 26.00 -35.32
CA SER A 1075 11.94 27.15 -36.11
C SER A 1075 12.56 27.24 -37.50
N LYS A 1076 13.66 26.52 -37.73
CA LYS A 1076 14.34 26.41 -39.04
C LYS A 1076 13.82 25.25 -39.90
N GLY A 1077 12.80 24.52 -39.43
CA GLY A 1077 12.24 23.35 -40.09
C GLY A 1077 12.89 22.04 -39.63
N GLU A 1078 12.90 21.07 -40.53
CA GLU A 1078 13.45 19.73 -40.29
C GLU A 1078 14.93 19.79 -39.88
N ARG A 1079 15.27 19.10 -38.78
CA ARG A 1079 16.64 19.01 -38.30
C ARG A 1079 17.41 17.91 -39.04
N SER A 1080 18.60 18.27 -39.50
CA SER A 1080 19.58 17.30 -40.00
C SER A 1080 20.11 16.44 -38.84
N CYS A 1081 20.05 15.12 -38.95
CA CYS A 1081 20.46 14.15 -37.94
C CYS A 1081 21.51 13.19 -38.51
N MET A 1082 22.03 12.28 -37.69
CA MET A 1082 23.08 11.35 -38.11
C MET A 1082 22.55 10.00 -38.60
N ASN A 1083 21.35 9.61 -38.18
CA ASN A 1083 20.84 8.27 -38.43
C ASN A 1083 19.32 8.24 -38.49
N TYR A 1084 18.83 7.42 -39.41
CA TYR A 1084 17.42 7.34 -39.79
C TYR A 1084 17.02 5.88 -40.00
N MET A 1085 15.72 5.61 -39.85
CA MET A 1085 15.14 4.33 -40.22
C MET A 1085 14.13 4.55 -41.33
N HIS A 1086 14.14 3.65 -42.31
CA HIS A 1086 13.20 3.64 -43.41
C HIS A 1086 12.37 2.36 -43.42
N VAL A 1087 11.14 2.50 -43.90
CA VAL A 1087 10.30 1.40 -44.35
C VAL A 1087 10.34 1.42 -45.88
N ARG A 1088 10.69 0.29 -46.50
CA ARG A 1088 10.72 0.15 -47.95
C ARG A 1088 10.03 -1.12 -48.41
N ILE A 1089 9.63 -1.12 -49.68
CA ILE A 1089 9.10 -2.29 -50.38
C ILE A 1089 10.18 -2.87 -51.29
N LYS A 1090 10.26 -4.20 -51.39
CA LYS A 1090 11.18 -4.92 -52.29
C LYS A 1090 10.86 -4.72 -53.76
#